data_AF-A0A1Q9DIQ9-F1
#
_entry.id   AF-A0A1Q9DIQ9-F1
#
_cell.length_a   1.000
_cell.length_b   1.000
_cell.length_c   1.000
_cell.angle_alpha   90.00
_cell.angle_beta   90.00
_cell.angle_gamma   90.00
#
_symmetry.space_group_name_H-M   'P 1'
#
loop_
_entity.id
_entity.type
_entity.pdbx_description
1 polymer ?
#
loop_
_entity_poly.entity_id
_entity_poly.type
_entity_poly.pdbx_seq_one_letter_code
_entity_poly.pdbx_strand_id
1 'polypeptide(L)'
;MLPMSLWRLCLILPSALAQTGEIGFLPRQVDALEGCQFLYNFRCCNYDYVGLGRSFGSNGTITARLKILPGTNATEGVDFDFYQDSVTWQDGDVDPKAMLMVIYNNDVYEPTKVVNLGIDADPASASSTSETTAYIRDDNDGGTVEISPTAIVLDERFGNMECLMWAERSGAVASGRTELTVEYTVCPEMVPERNRADANDYWSLPLTGPLVWEDGETGKKCVLRNLGFQAAIDLVWPDCCIGTNSSNNTLLFLINPDAEEEPEERVCLKASLSDISTATLPETSMLQSMIINDVNLMEELGLNCTRGLDCFLDVSKTSIVGGEVGLILDAKESDYKCPQVCNLTANSTQQMSYASYGNAEETFINLGKAMRDWQPGDKIICKCGGIAGGDVTHVATMELHGPYSENTASCVKSWATCDVPDLLGIGYKVGADHLRVLKSCDDTKTTPFELAMGSHAVYGADGVYRMESFEAMRPTVVGMYRMCWCRETAERNCTVNGDFSVSAGNFVYRGPNIRAVMDPYELGGGWGTFKVTEVYGTGLEAGDRAMVLPECGEEAPPGLNVSTIYNEVDKELDFGVLSAENGLFARAYKVCWCQLAPARGHYCDAASEFRAEIGSVRFLCSRRFVDRDQDGICELCPMMFQTAGGWDGMQCVLDGGLFSLTILWYLVGLLLFLACMTSLRFGRTGFVHGVPRLIEDVSRESDTVLVTVVGYHNLTVFNKMQSIPVTLSGTGHFLLDSRGSKSIPFRVRPRSSNTLELLDAEGNSLDFRADSSMGLLQISLPRALLHSTILAVRFPLLAQILLLSAGWAALGLYLMPGPVEVVIVILIPLLLAGMLTCVWFFVLRTSSSLARRLEMFSKELKKRNPHPKACKKGPDRAIAVRDVLELYEKFAAFIKDRNMYYIDPNILRRLTSTRKLSYAELVGPQQVQWFVSHWWGTRFQVYCLALQRHAKAVCETLDPAVWGATSYWICTFSNNQYQITEELGTSHKESSFYLALHSGICRGTCMILDEMAMPLKRSWCLFELLQTITLEQSQVGFKGLLFCTENGVLNFGASTVEMSMQIGERLSTLSLEDAEATTEQDKNMITQLVLQEMESFEKINTVLREHIGHALGICRDRVDDDFDTLFVKLGTLDEDKLQIARARRASEKDTGESPAGMSRSRI
;
A
#
# COMPACT_ATOMS: atom_id res chain seq x y z
N MET A 1 -66.54 -16.44 17.55
CA MET A 1 -67.79 -16.37 18.34
C MET A 1 -68.75 -17.43 17.81
N LEU A 2 -69.02 -18.48 18.63
CA LEU A 2 -70.20 -19.38 18.82
C LEU A 2 -71.16 -19.72 17.65
N PRO A 3 -71.99 -20.82 17.74
CA PRO A 3 -72.13 -21.88 18.78
C PRO A 3 -72.20 -23.33 18.19
N MET A 4 -71.89 -24.43 18.92
CA MET A 4 -72.76 -25.26 19.81
C MET A 4 -74.11 -25.65 19.18
N SER A 5 -74.67 -26.88 19.18
CA SER A 5 -74.49 -28.08 20.01
C SER A 5 -75.51 -29.20 19.64
N LEU A 6 -75.15 -30.47 19.89
CA LEU A 6 -75.92 -31.51 20.63
C LEU A 6 -77.13 -32.31 20.02
N TRP A 7 -77.05 -33.65 20.25
CA TRP A 7 -78.08 -34.71 20.50
C TRP A 7 -78.58 -35.55 19.32
N ARG A 8 -78.96 -36.84 19.42
CA ARG A 8 -78.86 -37.99 20.36
C ARG A 8 -79.46 -39.20 19.56
N LEU A 9 -78.83 -40.37 19.50
CA LEU A 9 -79.09 -41.60 20.31
C LEU A 9 -80.35 -42.43 19.90
N CYS A 10 -80.15 -43.77 19.86
CA CYS A 10 -81.10 -44.91 19.79
C CYS A 10 -81.32 -45.58 18.40
N LEU A 11 -81.39 -46.91 18.21
CA LEU A 11 -81.30 -48.13 19.05
C LEU A 11 -81.28 -49.39 18.11
N ILE A 12 -80.33 -50.32 18.32
CA ILE A 12 -80.45 -51.81 18.47
C ILE A 12 -81.37 -52.60 17.49
N LEU A 13 -80.82 -53.31 16.47
CA LEU A 13 -80.46 -54.77 16.35
C LEU A 13 -81.66 -55.74 16.08
N PRO A 14 -81.48 -57.00 15.62
CA PRO A 14 -80.95 -57.50 14.34
C PRO A 14 -81.81 -58.65 13.75
N SER A 15 -81.56 -59.07 12.51
CA SER A 15 -81.85 -60.44 12.07
C SER A 15 -80.84 -60.83 11.00
N ALA A 16 -79.89 -61.66 11.40
CA ALA A 16 -78.83 -62.20 10.58
C ALA A 16 -79.40 -63.03 9.41
N LEU A 17 -79.33 -62.48 8.21
CA LEU A 17 -79.00 -63.29 7.04
C LEU A 17 -77.48 -63.55 7.15
N ALA A 18 -77.07 -64.81 7.11
CA ALA A 18 -75.68 -65.16 6.90
C ALA A 18 -75.30 -64.64 5.51
N GLN A 19 -74.77 -63.41 5.46
CA GLN A 19 -74.28 -62.81 4.23
C GLN A 19 -72.89 -63.37 3.98
N THR A 20 -72.74 -63.99 2.82
CA THR A 20 -71.43 -64.25 2.22
C THR A 20 -70.80 -62.89 1.90
N GLY A 21 -69.62 -62.59 2.45
CA GLY A 21 -69.02 -61.25 2.39
C GLY A 21 -68.79 -60.72 0.96
N GLU A 22 -68.67 -59.39 0.84
CA GLU A 22 -68.32 -58.71 -0.40
C GLU A 22 -66.80 -58.53 -0.53
N ILE A 23 -66.31 -58.55 -1.77
CA ILE A 23 -64.88 -58.32 -2.07
C ILE A 23 -64.73 -57.04 -2.88
N GLY A 24 -63.82 -56.18 -2.46
CA GLY A 24 -63.48 -54.93 -3.13
C GLY A 24 -61.99 -54.60 -3.07
N PHE A 25 -61.55 -53.66 -3.90
CA PHE A 25 -60.20 -53.13 -3.83
C PHE A 25 -60.01 -52.27 -2.57
N LEU A 26 -58.83 -52.33 -1.97
CA LEU A 26 -58.46 -51.40 -0.90
C LEU A 26 -58.17 -50.01 -1.50
N PRO A 27 -58.46 -48.89 -0.80
CA PRO A 27 -58.23 -47.55 -1.31
C PRO A 27 -56.72 -47.25 -1.40
N ARG A 28 -56.13 -47.56 -2.55
CA ARG A 28 -54.79 -47.16 -2.97
C ARG A 28 -54.76 -47.11 -4.49
N GLN A 29 -54.31 -45.98 -5.05
CA GLN A 29 -54.03 -45.87 -6.48
C GLN A 29 -52.73 -46.64 -6.77
N VAL A 30 -52.77 -47.52 -7.77
CA VAL A 30 -51.62 -48.36 -8.18
C VAL A 30 -50.88 -47.57 -9.25
N ASP A 31 -49.82 -46.87 -8.87
CA ASP A 31 -48.94 -46.13 -9.77
C ASP A 31 -47.58 -46.83 -9.79
N ALA A 32 -47.22 -47.37 -10.94
CA ALA A 32 -46.00 -48.16 -11.08
C ALA A 32 -45.11 -47.65 -12.23
N LEU A 33 -43.80 -47.77 -12.03
CA LEU A 33 -42.75 -47.25 -12.91
C LEU A 33 -41.93 -48.43 -13.45
N GLU A 34 -41.66 -48.40 -14.75
CA GLU A 34 -40.62 -49.25 -15.37
C GLU A 34 -39.24 -48.70 -14.94
N GLY A 35 -38.29 -49.59 -14.61
CA GLY A 35 -36.90 -49.22 -14.34
C GLY A 35 -36.64 -48.39 -13.06
N CYS A 36 -36.17 -49.05 -11.99
CA CYS A 36 -35.56 -48.33 -10.87
C CYS A 36 -34.27 -49.03 -10.41
N GLN A 37 -33.14 -48.32 -10.50
CA GLN A 37 -31.96 -48.58 -9.68
C GLN A 37 -32.05 -47.74 -8.40
N PHE A 38 -31.72 -48.37 -7.26
CA PHE A 38 -31.90 -47.85 -5.91
C PHE A 38 -31.45 -46.39 -5.72
N LEU A 39 -32.42 -45.48 -5.61
CA LEU A 39 -32.26 -44.15 -5.01
C LEU A 39 -33.11 -44.09 -3.74
N TYR A 40 -32.49 -43.61 -2.67
CA TYR A 40 -33.11 -43.53 -1.34
C TYR A 40 -34.44 -42.74 -1.40
N ASN A 41 -35.49 -43.34 -0.83
CA ASN A 41 -36.70 -42.72 -0.28
C ASN A 41 -38.03 -42.67 -1.06
N PHE A 42 -38.28 -43.46 -2.10
CA PHE A 42 -39.65 -43.85 -2.50
C PHE A 42 -39.70 -45.31 -2.97
N ARG A 43 -40.72 -46.08 -2.53
CA ARG A 43 -40.90 -47.50 -2.91
C ARG A 43 -41.60 -47.60 -4.26
N CYS A 44 -40.90 -47.99 -5.32
CA CYS A 44 -41.43 -48.81 -6.43
C CYS A 44 -40.28 -49.65 -7.01
N CYS A 45 -40.51 -50.95 -7.20
CA CYS A 45 -39.61 -51.87 -7.91
C CYS A 45 -40.42 -52.48 -9.06
N ASN A 46 -39.84 -53.35 -9.91
CA ASN A 46 -40.48 -54.06 -11.05
C ASN A 46 -41.70 -54.95 -10.68
N TYR A 47 -42.35 -54.69 -9.55
CA TYR A 47 -43.56 -55.31 -9.09
C TYR A 47 -44.34 -54.34 -8.18
N ASP A 48 -45.67 -54.39 -8.22
CA ASP A 48 -46.58 -53.71 -7.30
C ASP A 48 -47.62 -54.69 -6.71
N TYR A 49 -48.34 -54.27 -5.67
CA TYR A 49 -49.31 -55.09 -4.95
C TYR A 49 -50.74 -54.55 -5.12
N VAL A 50 -51.60 -55.34 -5.74
CA VAL A 50 -53.03 -55.07 -5.85
C VAL A 50 -53.74 -55.58 -4.60
N GLY A 51 -54.12 -54.66 -3.70
CA GLY A 51 -54.75 -54.98 -2.42
C GLY A 51 -56.25 -55.25 -2.54
N LEU A 52 -56.70 -56.37 -1.97
CA LEU A 52 -58.08 -56.84 -1.94
C LEU A 52 -58.56 -56.98 -0.48
N GLY A 53 -59.74 -56.45 -0.20
CA GLY A 53 -60.39 -56.52 1.11
C GLY A 53 -61.70 -57.31 1.06
N ARG A 54 -61.98 -58.06 2.12
CA ARG A 54 -63.28 -58.71 2.35
C ARG A 54 -64.06 -57.93 3.40
N SER A 55 -65.30 -57.54 3.09
CA SER A 55 -66.15 -56.74 3.97
C SER A 55 -67.56 -57.34 4.08
N PHE A 56 -68.33 -56.91 5.09
CA PHE A 56 -69.76 -57.25 5.26
C PHE A 56 -70.12 -58.74 5.51
N GLY A 57 -69.15 -59.66 5.62
CA GLY A 57 -69.37 -61.04 6.07
C GLY A 57 -68.12 -61.93 5.99
N SER A 58 -67.97 -62.88 6.92
CA SER A 58 -66.80 -63.78 7.00
C SER A 58 -67.11 -65.27 6.80
N ASN A 59 -68.39 -65.60 6.57
CA ASN A 59 -68.86 -66.98 6.51
C ASN A 59 -68.64 -67.59 5.11
N GLY A 60 -68.12 -68.82 5.07
CA GLY A 60 -67.77 -69.56 3.85
C GLY A 60 -66.41 -69.19 3.27
N THR A 61 -65.82 -70.12 2.51
CA THR A 61 -64.61 -69.90 1.73
C THR A 61 -64.92 -69.10 0.47
N ILE A 62 -64.17 -68.04 0.19
CA ILE A 62 -64.33 -67.22 -1.01
C ILE A 62 -62.99 -67.13 -1.74
N THR A 63 -63.00 -67.39 -3.04
CA THR A 63 -61.84 -67.20 -3.92
C THR A 63 -62.14 -66.07 -4.90
N ALA A 64 -61.24 -65.10 -4.99
CA ALA A 64 -61.31 -64.01 -5.95
C ALA A 64 -60.15 -64.10 -6.95
N ARG A 65 -60.46 -63.78 -8.20
CA ARG A 65 -59.51 -63.62 -9.30
C ARG A 65 -59.58 -62.19 -9.81
N LEU A 66 -58.49 -61.69 -10.39
CA LEU A 66 -58.56 -60.45 -11.17
C LEU A 66 -58.95 -60.78 -12.60
N LYS A 67 -59.75 -59.89 -13.19
CA LYS A 67 -60.03 -59.86 -14.62
C LYS A 67 -59.59 -58.53 -15.19
N ILE A 68 -59.02 -58.56 -16.38
CA ILE A 68 -58.68 -57.35 -17.13
C ILE A 68 -59.96 -56.84 -17.80
N LEU A 69 -60.25 -55.56 -17.60
CA LEU A 69 -61.45 -54.90 -18.13
C LEU A 69 -61.17 -54.22 -19.48
N PRO A 70 -62.21 -53.99 -20.30
CA PRO A 70 -62.10 -53.20 -21.53
C PRO A 70 -61.53 -51.80 -21.27
N GLY A 71 -60.77 -51.27 -22.23
CA GLY A 71 -60.11 -49.96 -22.10
C GLY A 71 -58.70 -50.01 -21.49
N THR A 72 -58.21 -51.21 -21.15
CA THR A 72 -56.78 -51.47 -20.86
C THR A 72 -55.98 -51.38 -22.16
N ASN A 73 -54.89 -50.63 -22.16
CA ASN A 73 -53.96 -50.52 -23.30
C ASN A 73 -52.58 -51.14 -23.04
N ALA A 74 -52.34 -51.68 -21.83
CA ALA A 74 -51.19 -52.53 -21.54
C ALA A 74 -51.49 -54.01 -21.81
N THR A 75 -50.49 -54.76 -22.27
CA THR A 75 -50.60 -56.16 -22.69
C THR A 75 -50.04 -57.10 -21.63
N GLU A 76 -50.86 -58.02 -21.12
CA GLU A 76 -50.43 -59.06 -20.17
C GLU A 76 -49.41 -60.02 -20.83
N GLY A 77 -48.32 -60.34 -20.13
CA GLY A 77 -47.18 -61.11 -20.63
C GLY A 77 -46.15 -60.30 -21.43
N VAL A 78 -46.40 -59.01 -21.70
CA VAL A 78 -45.49 -58.09 -22.39
C VAL A 78 -45.15 -56.89 -21.50
N ASP A 79 -46.16 -56.25 -20.92
CA ASP A 79 -46.02 -55.04 -20.09
C ASP A 79 -46.13 -55.35 -18.60
N PHE A 80 -46.98 -56.34 -18.25
CA PHE A 80 -47.15 -56.81 -16.88
C PHE A 80 -47.61 -58.27 -16.83
N ASP A 81 -47.47 -58.92 -15.68
CA ASP A 81 -48.04 -60.25 -15.42
C ASP A 81 -48.48 -60.37 -13.94
N PHE A 82 -49.41 -61.25 -13.62
CA PHE A 82 -49.79 -61.54 -12.24
C PHE A 82 -49.09 -62.80 -11.75
N TYR A 83 -48.37 -62.69 -10.62
CA TYR A 83 -47.69 -63.85 -10.05
C TYR A 83 -48.65 -64.89 -9.46
N GLN A 84 -49.89 -64.50 -9.16
CA GLN A 84 -50.91 -65.35 -8.53
C GLN A 84 -52.23 -65.25 -9.30
N ASP A 85 -52.79 -66.40 -9.70
CA ASP A 85 -54.06 -66.47 -10.45
C ASP A 85 -55.30 -66.17 -9.60
N SER A 86 -55.21 -66.31 -8.27
CA SER A 86 -56.31 -66.11 -7.35
C SER A 86 -55.86 -65.97 -5.90
N VAL A 87 -56.68 -65.33 -5.07
CA VAL A 87 -56.55 -65.31 -3.61
C VAL A 87 -57.80 -65.88 -2.94
N THR A 88 -57.60 -66.68 -1.89
CA THR A 88 -58.68 -67.36 -1.17
C THR A 88 -58.72 -66.94 0.30
N TRP A 89 -59.88 -66.49 0.76
CA TRP A 89 -60.22 -66.33 2.18
C TRP A 89 -60.89 -67.61 2.67
N GLN A 90 -60.38 -68.16 3.76
CA GLN A 90 -61.02 -69.29 4.44
C GLN A 90 -62.26 -68.83 5.23
N ASP A 91 -63.04 -69.79 5.74
CA ASP A 91 -64.15 -69.48 6.65
C ASP A 91 -63.63 -68.74 7.88
N GLY A 92 -64.23 -67.59 8.19
CA GLY A 92 -63.78 -66.68 9.27
C GLY A 92 -62.64 -65.72 8.92
N ASP A 93 -62.00 -65.86 7.76
CA ASP A 93 -60.87 -65.01 7.32
C ASP A 93 -61.37 -63.70 6.71
N VAL A 94 -60.96 -62.57 7.29
CA VAL A 94 -61.27 -61.19 6.86
C VAL A 94 -60.02 -60.36 6.63
N ASP A 95 -58.82 -60.95 6.77
CA ASP A 95 -57.58 -60.19 6.63
C ASP A 95 -57.38 -59.77 5.17
N PRO A 96 -56.94 -58.53 4.90
CA PRO A 96 -56.69 -58.09 3.54
C PRO A 96 -55.61 -58.95 2.87
N LYS A 97 -55.84 -59.34 1.62
CA LYS A 97 -54.88 -60.09 0.79
C LYS A 97 -54.41 -59.19 -0.34
N ALA A 98 -53.23 -59.46 -0.88
CA ALA A 98 -52.72 -58.73 -2.02
C ALA A 98 -52.23 -59.71 -3.08
N MET A 99 -52.44 -59.37 -4.34
CA MET A 99 -51.84 -60.08 -5.46
C MET A 99 -50.67 -59.26 -6.01
N LEU A 100 -49.58 -59.97 -6.31
CA LEU A 100 -48.37 -59.37 -6.85
C LEU A 100 -48.51 -59.23 -8.37
N MET A 101 -48.42 -57.99 -8.85
CA MET A 101 -48.34 -57.63 -10.26
C MET A 101 -46.87 -57.37 -10.58
N VAL A 102 -46.29 -58.12 -11.50
CA VAL A 102 -44.92 -57.94 -11.99
C VAL A 102 -44.98 -57.04 -13.23
N ILE A 103 -44.07 -56.09 -13.35
CA ILE A 103 -44.00 -55.15 -14.48
C ILE A 103 -42.73 -55.45 -15.27
N TYR A 104 -42.89 -55.63 -16.58
CA TYR A 104 -41.78 -55.89 -17.48
C TYR A 104 -41.20 -54.56 -17.95
N ASN A 105 -39.92 -54.37 -17.68
CA ASN A 105 -39.16 -53.22 -18.18
C ASN A 105 -38.53 -53.58 -19.54
N ASN A 106 -38.63 -52.68 -20.51
CA ASN A 106 -37.94 -52.80 -21.79
C ASN A 106 -37.20 -51.48 -22.12
N ASP A 107 -36.26 -51.49 -23.07
CA ASP A 107 -35.43 -50.32 -23.39
C ASP A 107 -36.06 -49.42 -24.48
N VAL A 108 -37.38 -49.41 -24.61
CA VAL A 108 -38.11 -48.68 -25.67
C VAL A 108 -39.12 -47.73 -25.04
N TYR A 109 -39.10 -46.46 -25.50
CA TYR A 109 -40.07 -45.49 -25.04
C TYR A 109 -41.52 -45.87 -25.41
N GLU A 110 -42.39 -45.92 -24.41
CA GLU A 110 -43.80 -46.21 -24.51
C GLU A 110 -44.65 -45.17 -23.76
N PRO A 111 -45.73 -44.63 -24.35
CA PRO A 111 -46.61 -43.71 -23.63
C PRO A 111 -47.28 -44.42 -22.44
N THR A 112 -47.55 -43.68 -21.36
CA THR A 112 -48.19 -44.20 -20.12
C THR A 112 -49.32 -45.18 -20.43
N LYS A 113 -49.13 -46.43 -20.01
CA LYS A 113 -50.09 -47.51 -20.18
C LYS A 113 -51.01 -47.60 -18.96
N VAL A 114 -52.20 -48.10 -19.19
CA VAL A 114 -53.34 -48.13 -18.26
C VAL A 114 -53.87 -49.55 -18.22
N VAL A 115 -53.99 -50.10 -17.01
CA VAL A 115 -54.54 -51.42 -16.74
C VAL A 115 -55.80 -51.26 -15.89
N ASN A 116 -56.97 -51.53 -16.49
CA ASN A 116 -58.24 -51.54 -15.78
C ASN A 116 -58.51 -52.95 -15.24
N LEU A 117 -58.69 -53.06 -13.93
CA LEU A 117 -58.83 -54.31 -13.22
C LEU A 117 -60.21 -54.41 -12.59
N GLY A 118 -60.86 -55.54 -12.79
CA GLY A 118 -62.09 -55.94 -12.11
C GLY A 118 -61.86 -57.18 -11.26
N ILE A 119 -62.78 -57.45 -10.36
CA ILE A 119 -62.77 -58.66 -9.54
C ILE A 119 -63.76 -59.67 -10.13
N ASP A 120 -63.33 -60.93 -10.25
CA ASP A 120 -64.16 -62.09 -10.56
C ASP A 120 -64.16 -63.03 -9.35
N ALA A 121 -65.26 -63.05 -8.61
CA ALA A 121 -65.46 -63.92 -7.45
C ALA A 121 -66.52 -64.99 -7.78
N ASP A 122 -66.35 -66.20 -7.25
CA ASP A 122 -67.29 -67.31 -7.50
C ASP A 122 -68.72 -66.91 -7.06
N PRO A 123 -69.71 -66.86 -7.99
CA PRO A 123 -71.03 -66.30 -7.73
C PRO A 123 -71.88 -67.10 -6.72
N ALA A 124 -71.43 -68.29 -6.30
CA ALA A 124 -72.07 -69.03 -5.22
C ALA A 124 -71.82 -68.43 -3.81
N SER A 125 -70.86 -67.49 -3.67
CA SER A 125 -70.39 -67.04 -2.35
C SER A 125 -69.94 -65.58 -2.22
N ALA A 126 -70.20 -64.67 -3.17
CA ALA A 126 -70.00 -63.23 -2.99
C ALA A 126 -70.66 -62.36 -4.08
N SER A 127 -70.85 -61.07 -3.81
CA SER A 127 -71.08 -60.01 -4.81
C SER A 127 -69.78 -59.21 -5.00
N SER A 128 -69.37 -58.93 -6.23
CA SER A 128 -68.20 -58.09 -6.54
C SER A 128 -68.42 -57.22 -7.77
N THR A 129 -68.54 -55.90 -7.57
CA THR A 129 -68.65 -54.89 -8.66
C THR A 129 -67.62 -53.77 -8.55
N SER A 130 -66.47 -54.05 -7.92
CA SER A 130 -65.40 -53.05 -7.74
C SER A 130 -64.42 -53.13 -8.92
N GLU A 131 -64.09 -51.96 -9.46
CA GLU A 131 -63.09 -51.76 -10.53
C GLU A 131 -61.99 -50.82 -10.00
N THR A 132 -60.76 -50.99 -10.46
CA THR A 132 -59.65 -50.08 -10.19
C THR A 132 -58.78 -49.92 -11.43
N THR A 133 -57.98 -48.86 -11.48
CA THR A 133 -57.08 -48.56 -12.59
C THR A 133 -55.65 -48.46 -12.08
N ALA A 134 -54.73 -49.16 -12.74
CA ALA A 134 -53.29 -49.04 -12.54
C ALA A 134 -52.66 -48.28 -13.72
N TYR A 135 -51.69 -47.41 -13.43
CA TYR A 135 -50.92 -46.69 -14.44
C TYR A 135 -49.48 -47.21 -14.45
N ILE A 136 -49.01 -47.65 -15.62
CA ILE A 136 -47.63 -48.03 -15.89
C ILE A 136 -46.99 -46.86 -16.64
N ARG A 137 -46.03 -46.20 -16.00
CA ARG A 137 -45.26 -45.10 -16.61
C ARG A 137 -43.89 -45.61 -16.99
N ASP A 138 -43.54 -45.37 -18.25
CA ASP A 138 -42.24 -45.65 -18.81
C ASP A 138 -41.20 -44.58 -18.38
N ASP A 139 -39.96 -45.00 -18.20
CA ASP A 139 -38.82 -44.19 -17.77
C ASP A 139 -37.88 -43.79 -18.94
N ASN A 140 -38.22 -44.11 -20.19
CA ASN A 140 -37.38 -43.84 -21.37
C ASN A 140 -37.67 -42.49 -22.10
N ASP A 141 -38.04 -41.40 -21.40
CA ASP A 141 -38.26 -40.10 -22.06
C ASP A 141 -36.95 -39.41 -22.48
N GLY A 142 -36.83 -38.99 -23.74
CA GLY A 142 -35.59 -38.39 -24.26
C GLY A 142 -35.28 -36.96 -23.77
N GLY A 143 -36.23 -36.31 -23.09
CA GLY A 143 -36.14 -34.93 -22.58
C GLY A 143 -36.36 -33.83 -23.62
N THR A 144 -36.24 -32.57 -23.20
CA THR A 144 -36.38 -31.35 -24.02
C THR A 144 -35.17 -30.45 -23.82
N VAL A 145 -34.60 -29.95 -24.90
CA VAL A 145 -33.50 -28.97 -24.88
C VAL A 145 -34.04 -27.58 -25.13
N GLU A 146 -33.80 -26.64 -24.21
CA GLU A 146 -34.20 -25.23 -24.34
C GLU A 146 -32.98 -24.30 -24.33
N ILE A 147 -32.97 -23.29 -25.21
CA ILE A 147 -31.94 -22.24 -25.23
C ILE A 147 -32.46 -20.98 -24.55
N SER A 148 -31.67 -20.46 -23.60
CA SER A 148 -32.02 -19.25 -22.85
C SER A 148 -30.79 -18.34 -22.61
N PRO A 149 -30.99 -17.01 -22.56
CA PRO A 149 -32.20 -16.28 -22.91
C PRO A 149 -32.46 -16.28 -24.43
N THR A 150 -33.70 -16.03 -24.86
CA THR A 150 -34.07 -16.09 -26.28
C THR A 150 -33.63 -14.86 -27.11
N ALA A 151 -33.40 -13.75 -26.43
CA ALA A 151 -32.77 -12.58 -27.00
C ALA A 151 -31.85 -11.92 -25.99
N ILE A 152 -30.76 -11.34 -26.49
CA ILE A 152 -29.76 -10.62 -25.68
C ILE A 152 -29.51 -9.28 -26.35
N VAL A 153 -29.44 -8.23 -25.53
CA VAL A 153 -28.95 -6.91 -25.96
C VAL A 153 -27.59 -6.72 -25.31
N LEU A 154 -26.59 -6.45 -26.13
CA LEU A 154 -25.23 -6.16 -25.72
C LEU A 154 -24.87 -4.76 -26.17
N ASP A 155 -24.08 -4.07 -25.36
CA ASP A 155 -23.44 -2.84 -25.79
C ASP A 155 -22.16 -3.20 -26.55
N GLU A 156 -21.76 -2.35 -27.49
CA GLU A 156 -20.57 -2.51 -28.31
C GLU A 156 -19.28 -2.35 -27.48
N ARG A 157 -18.96 -3.38 -26.69
CA ARG A 157 -17.84 -3.40 -25.75
C ARG A 157 -17.26 -4.81 -25.69
N PHE A 158 -15.96 -4.91 -25.40
CA PHE A 158 -15.34 -6.20 -25.13
C PHE A 158 -16.01 -6.93 -23.95
N GLY A 159 -16.21 -8.24 -24.09
CA GLY A 159 -16.80 -9.08 -23.05
C GLY A 159 -15.82 -9.49 -21.96
N ASN A 160 -16.30 -10.23 -20.95
CA ASN A 160 -15.48 -10.72 -19.83
C ASN A 160 -15.39 -12.26 -19.77
N MET A 161 -15.40 -12.94 -20.92
CA MET A 161 -15.48 -14.41 -21.02
C MET A 161 -16.75 -15.03 -20.40
N GLU A 162 -17.81 -14.23 -20.24
CA GLU A 162 -19.09 -14.70 -19.71
C GLU A 162 -19.90 -15.47 -20.75
N CYS A 163 -20.61 -16.50 -20.28
CA CYS A 163 -21.54 -17.23 -21.14
C CYS A 163 -22.84 -16.44 -21.27
N LEU A 164 -23.15 -16.03 -22.50
CA LEU A 164 -24.31 -15.22 -22.84
C LEU A 164 -25.57 -16.07 -23.02
N MET A 165 -25.45 -17.21 -23.69
CA MET A 165 -26.55 -18.13 -23.95
C MET A 165 -26.24 -19.53 -23.45
N TRP A 166 -27.23 -20.17 -22.85
CA TRP A 166 -27.17 -21.51 -22.29
C TRP A 166 -28.18 -22.42 -22.99
N ALA A 167 -27.81 -23.66 -23.24
CA ALA A 167 -28.72 -24.73 -23.61
C ALA A 167 -28.92 -25.64 -22.38
N GLU A 168 -30.17 -25.93 -22.03
CA GLU A 168 -30.52 -26.77 -20.89
C GLU A 168 -31.36 -27.96 -21.35
N ARG A 169 -30.91 -29.19 -21.04
CA ARG A 169 -31.73 -30.39 -21.20
C ARG A 169 -32.53 -30.65 -19.93
N SER A 170 -33.85 -30.73 -20.04
CA SER A 170 -34.80 -31.01 -18.95
C SER A 170 -35.66 -32.25 -19.26
N GLY A 171 -36.01 -33.05 -18.25
CA GLY A 171 -36.75 -34.31 -18.38
C GLY A 171 -36.62 -35.16 -17.11
N ALA A 172 -37.56 -36.07 -16.83
CA ALA A 172 -37.59 -36.78 -15.54
C ALA A 172 -36.51 -37.87 -15.44
N VAL A 173 -36.13 -38.51 -16.55
CA VAL A 173 -35.09 -39.56 -16.58
C VAL A 173 -34.12 -39.44 -17.79
N ALA A 174 -34.44 -38.62 -18.81
CA ALA A 174 -33.52 -38.13 -19.85
C ALA A 174 -32.66 -39.22 -20.53
N SER A 175 -33.34 -40.29 -20.99
CA SER A 175 -32.68 -41.41 -21.65
C SER A 175 -32.21 -41.08 -23.08
N GLY A 176 -31.16 -41.74 -23.54
CA GLY A 176 -30.50 -41.55 -24.83
C GLY A 176 -29.59 -40.32 -24.93
N ARG A 177 -28.67 -40.39 -25.89
CA ARG A 177 -27.72 -39.33 -26.23
C ARG A 177 -28.42 -38.22 -27.00
N THR A 178 -28.08 -36.97 -26.72
CA THR A 178 -28.62 -35.79 -27.41
C THR A 178 -27.49 -34.89 -27.87
N GLU A 179 -27.49 -34.50 -29.14
CA GLU A 179 -26.45 -33.63 -29.71
C GLU A 179 -27.08 -32.37 -30.32
N LEU A 180 -26.74 -31.21 -29.76
CA LEU A 180 -27.18 -29.89 -30.21
C LEU A 180 -26.06 -29.19 -30.99
N THR A 181 -26.36 -28.76 -32.21
CA THR A 181 -25.48 -27.89 -33.01
C THR A 181 -26.10 -26.50 -33.09
N VAL A 182 -25.26 -25.46 -32.94
CA VAL A 182 -25.66 -24.06 -33.07
C VAL A 182 -24.75 -23.36 -34.07
N GLU A 183 -25.34 -22.69 -35.06
CA GLU A 183 -24.63 -22.03 -36.15
C GLU A 183 -25.14 -20.60 -36.37
N TYR A 184 -24.27 -19.71 -36.86
CA TYR A 184 -24.68 -18.36 -37.27
C TYR A 184 -25.54 -18.45 -38.53
N THR A 185 -26.66 -17.74 -38.54
CA THR A 185 -27.55 -17.68 -39.71
C THR A 185 -27.95 -16.25 -40.00
N VAL A 186 -28.37 -16.00 -41.25
CA VAL A 186 -29.03 -14.75 -41.61
C VAL A 186 -30.38 -14.68 -40.88
N CYS A 187 -30.65 -13.56 -40.22
CA CYS A 187 -31.94 -13.31 -39.57
C CYS A 187 -33.09 -13.35 -40.59
N PRO A 188 -34.09 -14.23 -40.44
CA PRO A 188 -35.24 -14.29 -41.34
C PRO A 188 -36.13 -13.03 -41.19
N GLU A 189 -36.17 -12.23 -42.26
CA GLU A 189 -37.08 -11.11 -42.58
C GLU A 189 -37.61 -10.20 -41.45
N MET A 190 -36.85 -9.13 -41.14
CA MET A 190 -37.33 -7.72 -40.98
C MET A 190 -36.21 -6.73 -40.61
N VAL A 191 -34.94 -7.04 -40.89
CA VAL A 191 -33.80 -6.16 -40.58
C VAL A 191 -33.28 -5.55 -41.89
N PRO A 192 -33.29 -4.20 -42.05
CA PRO A 192 -32.64 -3.53 -43.19
C PRO A 192 -31.17 -3.98 -43.31
N GLU A 193 -30.61 -4.05 -44.53
CA GLU A 193 -29.22 -4.49 -44.73
C GLU A 193 -28.21 -3.72 -43.86
N ARG A 194 -28.46 -2.44 -43.59
CA ARG A 194 -27.63 -1.57 -42.73
C ARG A 194 -27.66 -1.88 -41.22
N ASN A 195 -28.52 -2.79 -40.79
CA ASN A 195 -28.73 -3.17 -39.38
C ASN A 195 -28.26 -4.63 -39.15
N ARG A 196 -27.52 -5.18 -40.10
CA ARG A 196 -26.93 -6.52 -40.01
C ARG A 196 -25.46 -6.34 -39.66
N ALA A 197 -25.10 -6.85 -38.49
CA ALA A 197 -23.70 -6.93 -38.09
C ALA A 197 -22.90 -7.71 -39.15
N ASP A 198 -21.83 -7.12 -39.63
CA ASP A 198 -20.89 -7.68 -40.59
C ASP A 198 -19.58 -8.13 -39.90
N ALA A 199 -18.53 -8.41 -40.69
CA ALA A 199 -17.28 -8.93 -40.16
C ALA A 199 -16.41 -7.87 -39.45
N ASN A 200 -16.81 -6.60 -39.49
CA ASN A 200 -16.14 -5.49 -38.83
C ASN A 200 -16.61 -5.32 -37.38
N ASP A 201 -17.87 -5.64 -37.09
CA ASP A 201 -18.52 -5.34 -35.78
C ASP A 201 -18.32 -6.49 -34.79
N TYR A 202 -18.13 -7.70 -35.31
CA TYR A 202 -17.80 -8.85 -34.49
C TYR A 202 -16.95 -9.86 -35.23
N TRP A 203 -16.22 -10.63 -34.44
CA TRP A 203 -15.57 -11.84 -34.91
C TRP A 203 -16.12 -13.06 -34.18
N SER A 204 -16.33 -14.13 -34.93
CA SER A 204 -16.79 -15.39 -34.39
C SER A 204 -15.93 -16.57 -34.83
N LEU A 205 -15.81 -17.55 -33.95
CA LEU A 205 -15.26 -18.87 -34.28
C LEU A 205 -16.39 -19.89 -34.17
N PRO A 206 -16.65 -20.68 -35.23
CA PRO A 206 -17.69 -21.70 -35.20
C PRO A 206 -17.32 -22.81 -34.21
N LEU A 207 -18.35 -23.54 -33.75
CA LEU A 207 -18.19 -24.71 -32.90
C LEU A 207 -17.19 -25.71 -33.51
N THR A 208 -16.28 -26.23 -32.68
CA THR A 208 -15.40 -27.36 -33.06
C THR A 208 -16.14 -28.72 -33.04
N GLY A 209 -17.36 -28.78 -32.50
CA GLY A 209 -18.21 -29.97 -32.42
C GLY A 209 -19.56 -29.69 -31.71
N PRO A 210 -20.54 -30.62 -31.75
CA PRO A 210 -21.86 -30.43 -31.14
C PRO A 210 -21.79 -30.44 -29.61
N LEU A 211 -22.74 -29.76 -28.96
CA LEU A 211 -23.00 -29.90 -27.52
C LEU A 211 -23.69 -31.24 -27.27
N VAL A 212 -23.00 -32.17 -26.62
CA VAL A 212 -23.49 -33.54 -26.39
C VAL A 212 -23.95 -33.70 -24.95
N TRP A 213 -25.18 -34.12 -24.71
CA TRP A 213 -25.62 -34.72 -23.45
C TRP A 213 -25.61 -36.24 -23.64
N GLU A 214 -24.86 -36.95 -22.82
CA GLU A 214 -24.88 -38.42 -22.83
C GLU A 214 -26.18 -38.95 -22.20
N ASP A 215 -26.39 -40.27 -22.30
CA ASP A 215 -27.55 -40.96 -21.71
C ASP A 215 -27.67 -40.67 -20.21
N GLY A 216 -28.85 -40.21 -19.76
CA GLY A 216 -29.11 -39.79 -18.38
C GLY A 216 -28.54 -38.41 -17.99
N GLU A 217 -27.80 -37.73 -18.86
CA GLU A 217 -27.22 -36.41 -18.57
C GLU A 217 -28.26 -35.28 -18.76
N THR A 218 -28.46 -34.46 -17.72
CA THR A 218 -29.32 -33.26 -17.69
C THR A 218 -28.54 -32.01 -17.28
N GLY A 219 -29.11 -30.82 -17.48
CA GLY A 219 -28.52 -29.54 -17.04
C GLY A 219 -27.99 -28.65 -18.15
N LYS A 220 -27.35 -27.53 -17.75
CA LYS A 220 -26.96 -26.41 -18.63
C LYS A 220 -25.58 -26.58 -19.24
N LYS A 221 -25.44 -26.31 -20.54
CA LYS A 221 -24.17 -26.15 -21.26
C LYS A 221 -24.11 -24.80 -21.96
N CYS A 222 -22.93 -24.19 -21.98
CA CYS A 222 -22.74 -22.88 -22.59
C CYS A 222 -22.81 -22.97 -24.11
N VAL A 223 -23.69 -22.20 -24.74
CA VAL A 223 -23.84 -22.12 -26.19
C VAL A 223 -22.98 -21.03 -26.77
N LEU A 224 -23.02 -19.83 -26.19
CA LEU A 224 -22.36 -18.63 -26.70
C LEU A 224 -21.62 -17.91 -25.59
N ARG A 225 -20.34 -17.59 -25.83
CA ARG A 225 -19.50 -16.87 -24.87
C ARG A 225 -18.97 -15.57 -25.49
N ASN A 226 -19.12 -14.47 -24.76
CA ASN A 226 -18.54 -13.18 -25.15
C ASN A 226 -17.07 -13.13 -24.70
N LEU A 227 -16.15 -13.03 -25.65
CA LEU A 227 -14.73 -12.95 -25.37
C LEU A 227 -14.32 -11.53 -24.99
N GLY A 228 -13.43 -11.45 -24.01
CA GLY A 228 -12.64 -10.24 -23.79
C GLY A 228 -11.46 -10.16 -24.74
N PHE A 229 -10.96 -8.95 -24.94
CA PHE A 229 -9.86 -8.67 -25.85
C PHE A 229 -8.64 -9.56 -25.62
N GLN A 230 -8.22 -9.76 -24.37
CA GLN A 230 -7.09 -10.62 -24.03
C GLN A 230 -7.33 -12.09 -24.38
N ALA A 231 -8.54 -12.59 -24.09
CA ALA A 231 -8.90 -13.98 -24.40
C ALA A 231 -8.94 -14.22 -25.91
N ALA A 232 -9.38 -13.23 -26.70
CA ALA A 232 -9.33 -13.30 -28.16
C ALA A 232 -7.88 -13.36 -28.68
N ILE A 233 -6.97 -12.54 -28.16
CA ILE A 233 -5.53 -12.58 -28.53
C ILE A 233 -4.96 -13.98 -28.29
N ASP A 234 -5.23 -14.56 -27.12
CA ASP A 234 -4.71 -15.88 -26.72
C ASP A 234 -5.28 -17.02 -27.58
N LEU A 235 -6.48 -16.85 -28.15
CA LEU A 235 -7.17 -17.82 -29.02
C LEU A 235 -6.83 -17.67 -30.51
N VAL A 236 -6.46 -16.48 -30.96
CA VAL A 236 -6.38 -16.11 -32.38
C VAL A 236 -4.96 -16.13 -32.94
N TRP A 237 -3.94 -15.77 -32.16
CA TRP A 237 -2.56 -15.65 -32.63
C TRP A 237 -1.69 -16.80 -32.09
N PRO A 238 -1.56 -17.94 -32.81
CA PRO A 238 -0.98 -19.16 -32.24
C PRO A 238 0.55 -19.16 -32.21
N ASP A 239 1.23 -18.11 -32.68
CA ASP A 239 2.69 -18.12 -32.86
C ASP A 239 3.50 -17.72 -31.63
N CYS A 240 2.88 -17.54 -30.46
CA CYS A 240 3.62 -17.42 -29.20
C CYS A 240 3.11 -18.41 -28.14
N CYS A 241 3.46 -19.69 -28.35
CA CYS A 241 3.59 -20.73 -27.33
C CYS A 241 2.41 -20.91 -26.36
N ILE A 242 1.36 -21.63 -26.79
CA ILE A 242 0.66 -22.68 -26.00
C ILE A 242 -0.11 -23.55 -27.00
N GLY A 243 0.07 -24.88 -26.93
CA GLY A 243 -0.69 -25.83 -27.74
C GLY A 243 -2.17 -25.80 -27.39
N THR A 244 -3.01 -25.62 -28.40
CA THR A 244 -4.47 -25.66 -28.28
C THR A 244 -4.95 -27.10 -28.07
N ASN A 245 -5.25 -27.44 -26.81
CA ASN A 245 -6.23 -28.50 -26.51
C ASN A 245 -7.63 -27.86 -26.51
N SER A 246 -8.14 -27.52 -27.69
CA SER A 246 -9.51 -27.00 -27.83
C SER A 246 -10.50 -28.15 -28.01
N SER A 247 -11.06 -28.63 -26.90
CA SER A 247 -12.32 -29.38 -26.87
C SER A 247 -13.43 -28.53 -26.25
N ASN A 248 -13.54 -27.26 -26.66
CA ASN A 248 -14.61 -26.38 -26.20
C ASN A 248 -15.70 -26.31 -27.27
N ASN A 249 -16.75 -27.12 -27.13
CA ASN A 249 -17.94 -27.09 -27.99
C ASN A 249 -18.83 -25.87 -27.65
N THR A 250 -18.26 -24.66 -27.64
CA THR A 250 -18.94 -23.39 -27.34
C THR A 250 -18.67 -22.38 -28.44
N LEU A 251 -19.68 -21.64 -28.90
CA LEU A 251 -19.49 -20.56 -29.85
C LEU A 251 -18.75 -19.41 -29.16
N LEU A 252 -17.66 -18.98 -29.77
CA LEU A 252 -16.87 -17.85 -29.29
C LEU A 252 -17.23 -16.63 -30.13
N PHE A 253 -17.53 -15.54 -29.43
CA PHE A 253 -18.01 -14.30 -30.02
C PHE A 253 -17.23 -13.14 -29.42
N LEU A 254 -16.58 -12.34 -30.26
CA LEU A 254 -15.86 -11.14 -29.87
C LEU A 254 -16.54 -9.94 -30.54
N ILE A 255 -17.05 -9.01 -29.74
CA ILE A 255 -17.51 -7.72 -30.24
C ILE A 255 -16.27 -6.86 -30.50
N ASN A 256 -16.19 -6.22 -31.66
CA ASN A 256 -15.13 -5.29 -32.01
C ASN A 256 -15.66 -3.87 -31.82
N PRO A 257 -15.37 -3.20 -30.70
CA PRO A 257 -15.78 -1.82 -30.50
C PRO A 257 -15.06 -0.92 -31.49
N ASP A 258 -15.82 -0.30 -32.37
CA ASP A 258 -15.37 0.73 -33.28
C ASP A 258 -15.87 2.11 -32.85
N ALA A 259 -15.75 3.11 -33.72
CA ALA A 259 -16.03 4.50 -33.41
C ALA A 259 -17.05 5.12 -34.38
N GLU A 260 -17.72 4.30 -35.18
CA GLU A 260 -18.71 4.74 -36.15
C GLU A 260 -20.10 4.79 -35.50
N GLU A 261 -20.93 5.78 -35.86
CA GLU A 261 -22.30 5.87 -35.32
C GLU A 261 -23.22 4.98 -36.16
N GLU A 262 -23.63 3.86 -35.59
CA GLU A 262 -24.32 2.77 -36.28
C GLU A 262 -25.72 2.46 -35.68
N PRO A 263 -26.69 2.06 -36.51
CA PRO A 263 -28.00 1.65 -36.01
C PRO A 263 -27.94 0.24 -35.40
N GLU A 264 -28.72 -0.01 -34.34
CA GLU A 264 -28.81 -1.33 -33.66
C GLU A 264 -28.69 -2.53 -34.61
N GLU A 265 -27.64 -3.33 -34.40
CA GLU A 265 -27.29 -4.42 -35.27
C GLU A 265 -27.76 -5.77 -34.74
N ARG A 266 -28.15 -6.69 -35.62
CA ARG A 266 -28.67 -8.00 -35.23
C ARG A 266 -27.86 -9.18 -35.72
N VAL A 267 -27.50 -10.07 -34.79
CA VAL A 267 -26.88 -11.38 -35.05
C VAL A 267 -27.89 -12.48 -34.74
N CYS A 268 -28.10 -13.44 -35.64
CA CYS A 268 -29.01 -14.58 -35.43
C CYS A 268 -28.28 -15.91 -35.37
N LEU A 269 -28.75 -16.77 -34.46
CA LEU A 269 -28.23 -18.12 -34.23
C LEU A 269 -29.33 -19.13 -34.51
N LYS A 270 -29.00 -20.18 -35.27
CA LYS A 270 -29.88 -21.30 -35.55
C LYS A 270 -29.41 -22.52 -34.77
N ALA A 271 -30.32 -23.16 -34.06
CA ALA A 271 -30.06 -24.38 -33.31
C ALA A 271 -30.78 -25.57 -33.94
N SER A 272 -30.11 -26.73 -33.99
CA SER A 272 -30.66 -27.97 -34.51
C SER A 272 -30.13 -29.17 -33.74
N LEU A 273 -30.99 -30.16 -33.50
CA LEU A 273 -30.59 -31.45 -32.95
C LEU A 273 -30.15 -32.40 -34.06
N SER A 274 -29.17 -33.26 -33.75
CA SER A 274 -28.73 -34.36 -34.61
C SER A 274 -29.80 -35.44 -34.73
N ASP A 275 -29.82 -36.19 -35.83
CA ASP A 275 -30.75 -37.31 -36.09
C ASP A 275 -30.67 -38.43 -35.05
N ILE A 276 -29.57 -38.50 -34.29
CA ILE A 276 -29.38 -39.49 -33.21
C ILE A 276 -29.91 -39.00 -31.86
N SER A 277 -30.41 -37.76 -31.77
CA SER A 277 -30.85 -37.16 -30.51
C SER A 277 -32.21 -37.69 -30.09
N THR A 278 -32.32 -38.11 -28.83
CA THR A 278 -33.60 -38.55 -28.25
C THR A 278 -34.43 -37.39 -27.70
N ALA A 279 -33.81 -36.25 -27.40
CA ALA A 279 -34.52 -35.06 -26.93
C ALA A 279 -35.28 -34.31 -28.04
N THR A 280 -36.23 -33.47 -27.64
CA THR A 280 -36.92 -32.53 -28.55
C THR A 280 -36.40 -31.09 -28.39
N LEU A 281 -36.40 -30.32 -29.47
CA LEU A 281 -36.04 -28.89 -29.48
C LEU A 281 -37.29 -28.06 -29.82
N PRO A 282 -37.81 -27.24 -28.88
CA PRO A 282 -38.96 -26.38 -29.15
C PRO A 282 -38.67 -25.34 -30.23
N GLU A 283 -39.68 -24.92 -31.00
CA GLU A 283 -39.54 -23.89 -32.04
C GLU A 283 -38.94 -22.58 -31.50
N THR A 284 -39.27 -22.22 -30.25
CA THR A 284 -38.72 -21.03 -29.55
C THR A 284 -37.22 -21.12 -29.31
N SER A 285 -36.65 -22.33 -29.31
CA SER A 285 -35.22 -22.58 -29.13
C SER A 285 -34.46 -22.73 -30.45
N MET A 286 -35.16 -22.86 -31.59
CA MET A 286 -34.54 -23.07 -32.91
C MET A 286 -33.85 -21.84 -33.50
N LEU A 287 -34.29 -20.63 -33.14
CA LEU A 287 -33.74 -19.38 -33.65
C LEU A 287 -33.63 -18.34 -32.53
N GLN A 288 -32.41 -17.90 -32.22
CA GLN A 288 -32.13 -16.86 -31.24
C GLN A 288 -31.57 -15.61 -31.90
N SER A 289 -31.83 -14.44 -31.32
CA SER A 289 -31.30 -13.17 -31.84
C SER A 289 -30.56 -12.37 -30.77
N MET A 290 -29.46 -11.76 -31.16
CA MET A 290 -28.71 -10.81 -30.36
C MET A 290 -28.78 -9.44 -31.01
N ILE A 291 -28.89 -8.39 -30.20
CA ILE A 291 -28.81 -6.99 -30.61
C ILE A 291 -27.50 -6.42 -30.07
N ILE A 292 -26.70 -5.79 -30.91
CA ILE A 292 -25.54 -4.98 -30.50
C ILE A 292 -25.99 -3.52 -30.58
N ASN A 293 -25.92 -2.81 -29.44
CA ASN A 293 -26.13 -1.38 -29.36
C ASN A 293 -24.78 -0.69 -29.57
N ASP A 294 -24.72 0.18 -30.56
CA ASP A 294 -23.62 1.14 -30.72
C ASP A 294 -23.49 1.98 -29.44
N VAL A 295 -22.26 2.05 -28.93
CA VAL A 295 -21.87 2.97 -27.87
C VAL A 295 -20.99 4.03 -28.50
N ASN A 296 -21.55 5.22 -28.67
CA ASN A 296 -20.78 6.39 -29.09
C ASN A 296 -19.67 6.73 -28.06
N LEU A 297 -18.50 6.12 -28.24
CA LEU A 297 -17.33 6.26 -27.36
C LEU A 297 -16.81 7.70 -27.32
N MET A 298 -17.25 8.57 -28.24
CA MET A 298 -16.85 9.98 -28.30
C MET A 298 -17.43 10.83 -27.16
N GLU A 299 -18.55 10.46 -26.55
CA GLU A 299 -19.21 11.30 -25.53
C GLU A 299 -18.68 11.05 -24.09
N GLU A 300 -18.00 9.92 -23.83
CA GLU A 300 -17.60 9.51 -22.46
C GLU A 300 -16.15 9.82 -22.04
N LEU A 301 -15.24 10.21 -22.95
CA LEU A 301 -13.81 10.36 -22.64
C LEU A 301 -13.28 11.80 -22.71
N GLY A 302 -14.10 12.79 -22.36
CA GLY A 302 -13.64 14.17 -22.14
C GLY A 302 -12.69 14.25 -20.95
N LEU A 303 -11.38 14.22 -21.22
CA LEU A 303 -10.35 14.27 -20.17
C LEU A 303 -10.05 15.72 -19.78
N ASN A 304 -10.30 16.08 -18.52
CA ASN A 304 -9.86 17.36 -17.97
C ASN A 304 -8.53 17.18 -17.25
N CYS A 305 -7.45 17.43 -17.97
CA CYS A 305 -6.10 17.24 -17.45
C CYS A 305 -5.44 18.58 -17.14
N THR A 306 -4.51 18.53 -16.19
CA THR A 306 -3.79 19.71 -15.74
C THR A 306 -2.30 19.46 -15.91
N ARG A 307 -1.58 20.40 -16.53
CA ARG A 307 -0.13 20.27 -16.74
C ARG A 307 0.59 19.93 -15.44
N GLY A 308 1.53 18.99 -15.47
CA GLY A 308 2.34 18.61 -14.30
C GLY A 308 1.62 17.85 -13.18
N LEU A 309 0.32 17.59 -13.30
CA LEU A 309 -0.38 16.57 -12.51
C LEU A 309 -0.46 15.26 -13.30
N ASP A 310 -0.65 14.16 -12.58
CA ASP A 310 -0.95 12.88 -13.21
C ASP A 310 -2.32 12.96 -13.91
N CYS A 311 -2.39 12.39 -15.10
CA CYS A 311 -3.59 12.39 -15.95
C CYS A 311 -3.65 11.02 -16.60
N PHE A 312 -4.62 10.23 -16.16
CA PHE A 312 -4.76 8.85 -16.58
C PHE A 312 -5.81 8.77 -17.68
N LEU A 313 -5.38 8.33 -18.86
CA LEU A 313 -6.28 7.90 -19.93
C LEU A 313 -6.56 6.42 -19.71
N ASP A 314 -7.82 6.09 -19.45
CA ASP A 314 -8.27 4.69 -19.40
C ASP A 314 -8.42 4.17 -20.83
N VAL A 315 -7.50 3.30 -21.23
CA VAL A 315 -7.49 2.66 -22.54
C VAL A 315 -8.13 1.27 -22.51
N SER A 316 -8.68 0.80 -21.37
CA SER A 316 -9.40 -0.48 -21.28
C SER A 316 -10.58 -0.56 -22.25
N LYS A 317 -11.16 0.60 -22.58
CA LYS A 317 -12.29 0.74 -23.51
C LYS A 317 -11.85 0.92 -24.97
N THR A 318 -10.56 0.85 -25.28
CA THR A 318 -10.01 1.15 -26.61
C THR A 318 -9.16 -0.01 -27.13
N SER A 319 -9.14 -0.24 -28.45
CA SER A 319 -8.44 -1.36 -29.10
C SER A 319 -6.91 -1.21 -29.19
N ILE A 320 -6.25 -0.53 -28.25
CA ILE A 320 -4.81 -0.21 -28.35
C ILE A 320 -3.95 -1.44 -28.00
N VAL A 321 -3.15 -1.90 -28.96
CA VAL A 321 -2.26 -3.06 -28.83
C VAL A 321 -0.87 -2.59 -28.38
N GLY A 322 -0.20 -3.36 -27.51
CA GLY A 322 1.17 -3.09 -27.10
C GLY A 322 2.12 -3.00 -28.30
N GLY A 323 2.76 -1.84 -28.50
CA GLY A 323 3.65 -1.56 -29.63
C GLY A 323 3.13 -0.52 -30.63
N GLU A 324 1.88 -0.08 -30.51
CA GLU A 324 1.34 1.01 -31.32
C GLU A 324 1.89 2.38 -30.87
N VAL A 325 1.77 3.39 -31.73
CA VAL A 325 2.20 4.76 -31.44
C VAL A 325 0.98 5.67 -31.37
N GLY A 326 0.89 6.46 -30.32
CA GLY A 326 -0.12 7.49 -30.15
C GLY A 326 0.39 8.82 -30.68
N LEU A 327 -0.47 9.56 -31.36
CA LEU A 327 -0.25 10.95 -31.75
C LEU A 327 -1.14 11.85 -30.90
N ILE A 328 -0.58 12.92 -30.37
CA ILE A 328 -1.36 13.95 -29.68
C ILE A 328 -1.19 15.25 -30.44
N LEU A 329 -2.31 15.79 -30.91
CA LEU A 329 -2.35 16.97 -31.75
C LEU A 329 -3.13 18.08 -31.06
N ASP A 330 -2.82 19.33 -31.41
CA ASP A 330 -3.69 20.44 -31.04
C ASP A 330 -5.00 20.33 -31.82
N ALA A 331 -6.13 20.31 -31.09
CA ALA A 331 -7.41 20.06 -31.72
C ALA A 331 -7.80 21.18 -32.70
N LYS A 332 -7.39 22.44 -32.42
CA LYS A 332 -7.68 23.56 -33.33
C LYS A 332 -6.82 23.52 -34.59
N GLU A 333 -5.55 23.17 -34.46
CA GLU A 333 -4.66 23.04 -35.63
C GLU A 333 -5.04 21.86 -36.54
N SER A 334 -5.65 20.83 -35.96
CA SER A 334 -6.07 19.62 -36.66
C SER A 334 -7.54 19.61 -37.12
N ASP A 335 -8.28 20.73 -36.92
CA ASP A 335 -9.74 20.79 -37.18
C ASP A 335 -10.52 19.66 -36.49
N TYR A 336 -10.08 19.32 -35.26
CA TYR A 336 -10.62 18.24 -34.43
C TYR A 336 -10.61 16.87 -35.13
N LYS A 337 -9.62 16.61 -36.01
CA LYS A 337 -9.51 15.35 -36.77
C LYS A 337 -8.11 14.75 -36.70
N CYS A 338 -8.06 13.43 -36.60
CA CYS A 338 -6.81 12.70 -36.78
C CYS A 338 -6.34 12.75 -38.24
N PRO A 339 -5.02 12.81 -38.50
CA PRO A 339 -4.48 12.82 -39.85
C PRO A 339 -4.75 11.47 -40.53
N GLN A 340 -5.05 11.45 -41.83
CA GLN A 340 -5.35 10.19 -42.53
C GLN A 340 -4.18 9.20 -42.60
N VAL A 341 -2.95 9.67 -42.42
CA VAL A 341 -1.75 8.82 -42.47
C VAL A 341 -0.83 9.18 -41.31
N CYS A 342 -0.40 8.17 -40.55
CA CYS A 342 0.60 8.36 -39.51
C CYS A 342 1.98 8.63 -40.10
N ASN A 343 2.33 9.91 -40.19
CA ASN A 343 3.67 10.34 -40.57
C ASN A 343 4.55 10.48 -39.32
N LEU A 344 5.21 9.39 -38.94
CA LEU A 344 6.08 9.31 -37.75
C LEU A 344 7.37 10.16 -37.86
N THR A 345 7.55 10.95 -38.91
CA THR A 345 8.67 11.91 -39.03
C THR A 345 8.40 13.26 -38.32
N ALA A 346 7.19 13.47 -37.81
CA ALA A 346 6.84 14.67 -37.04
C ALA A 346 7.60 14.74 -35.70
N ASN A 347 7.91 15.96 -35.25
CA ASN A 347 8.70 16.29 -34.07
C ASN A 347 8.40 15.38 -32.86
N SER A 348 9.45 14.84 -32.21
CA SER A 348 9.36 13.79 -31.19
C SER A 348 8.57 14.15 -29.92
N THR A 349 8.12 15.40 -29.76
CA THR A 349 7.40 15.89 -28.58
C THR A 349 5.89 15.61 -28.60
N GLN A 350 5.33 15.22 -29.75
CA GLN A 350 3.91 14.90 -29.94
C GLN A 350 3.64 13.40 -30.14
N GLN A 351 4.69 12.59 -30.12
CA GLN A 351 4.60 11.14 -30.24
C GLN A 351 4.64 10.51 -28.85
N MET A 352 3.69 9.64 -28.57
CA MET A 352 3.74 8.74 -27.43
C MET A 352 3.95 7.33 -27.95
N SER A 353 5.04 6.70 -27.57
CA SER A 353 5.12 5.25 -27.74
C SER A 353 4.20 4.63 -26.69
N TYR A 354 3.22 3.83 -27.11
CA TYR A 354 2.54 2.89 -26.21
C TYR A 354 3.51 1.72 -25.95
N ALA A 355 4.66 2.06 -25.36
CA ALA A 355 5.67 1.08 -25.01
C ALA A 355 5.12 0.27 -23.83
N SER A 356 4.82 -0.99 -24.10
CA SER A 356 4.55 -2.05 -23.13
C SER A 356 5.57 -1.99 -21.98
N TYR A 357 5.22 -1.30 -20.89
CA TYR A 357 5.89 -1.44 -19.62
C TYR A 357 5.26 -2.64 -18.93
N GLY A 358 5.79 -3.82 -19.28
CA GLY A 358 5.77 -5.06 -18.52
C GLY A 358 4.63 -5.25 -17.52
N ASN A 359 3.50 -5.70 -18.03
CA ASN A 359 2.47 -6.61 -17.48
C ASN A 359 1.16 -6.24 -18.17
N ALA A 360 0.46 -7.19 -18.76
CA ALA A 360 -0.77 -6.98 -19.54
C ALA A 360 -1.99 -6.47 -18.71
N GLU A 361 -1.76 -5.91 -17.52
CA GLU A 361 -2.79 -5.50 -16.56
C GLU A 361 -2.94 -3.98 -16.37
N GLU A 362 -2.02 -3.15 -16.90
CA GLU A 362 -2.15 -1.68 -16.77
C GLU A 362 -3.00 -1.09 -17.91
N THR A 363 -4.30 -0.94 -17.67
CA THR A 363 -5.26 -0.31 -18.59
C THR A 363 -5.23 1.23 -18.59
N PHE A 364 -4.30 1.85 -17.85
CA PHE A 364 -4.24 3.30 -17.67
C PHE A 364 -2.92 3.86 -18.17
N ILE A 365 -2.98 4.91 -18.99
CA ILE A 365 -1.81 5.63 -19.49
C ILE A 365 -1.68 6.95 -18.74
N ASN A 366 -0.60 7.13 -17.98
CA ASN A 366 -0.31 8.40 -17.32
C ASN A 366 0.38 9.39 -18.28
N LEU A 367 -0.36 10.39 -18.75
CA LEU A 367 0.10 11.47 -19.63
C LEU A 367 0.88 12.56 -18.88
N GLY A 368 0.87 12.56 -17.54
CA GLY A 368 1.34 13.65 -16.68
C GLY A 368 2.76 14.13 -16.97
N LYS A 369 3.67 13.19 -17.26
CA LYS A 369 5.09 13.51 -17.54
C LYS A 369 5.28 14.19 -18.90
N ALA A 370 4.54 13.77 -19.93
CA ALA A 370 4.65 14.29 -21.29
C ALA A 370 3.97 15.66 -21.43
N MET A 371 2.82 15.85 -20.77
CA MET A 371 2.05 17.10 -20.78
C MET A 371 2.78 18.31 -20.18
N ARG A 372 3.88 18.09 -19.45
CA ARG A 372 4.64 19.20 -18.85
C ARG A 372 5.15 20.20 -19.87
N ASP A 373 5.42 19.78 -21.10
CA ASP A 373 5.97 20.64 -22.14
C ASP A 373 4.93 21.06 -23.19
N TRP A 374 3.70 20.56 -23.10
CA TRP A 374 2.63 20.87 -24.06
C TRP A 374 1.96 22.20 -23.77
N GLN A 375 1.50 22.89 -24.82
CA GLN A 375 0.68 24.09 -24.66
C GLN A 375 -0.73 23.71 -24.15
N PRO A 376 -1.33 24.49 -23.24
CA PRO A 376 -2.69 24.26 -22.77
C PRO A 376 -3.71 24.41 -23.91
N GLY A 377 -4.90 23.83 -23.73
CA GLY A 377 -6.00 23.84 -24.69
C GLY A 377 -6.47 22.45 -25.10
N ASP A 378 -7.41 22.42 -26.04
CA ASP A 378 -8.00 21.18 -26.54
C ASP A 378 -6.95 20.36 -27.31
N LYS A 379 -6.82 19.10 -26.92
CA LYS A 379 -5.96 18.11 -27.56
C LYS A 379 -6.80 16.97 -28.08
N ILE A 380 -6.38 16.44 -29.22
CA ILE A 380 -6.92 15.21 -29.79
C ILE A 380 -5.87 14.12 -29.68
N ILE A 381 -6.26 12.97 -29.14
CA ILE A 381 -5.43 11.79 -28.99
C ILE A 381 -5.82 10.82 -30.09
N CYS A 382 -4.85 10.43 -30.91
CA CYS A 382 -5.03 9.57 -32.07
C CYS A 382 -4.16 8.32 -31.95
N LYS A 383 -4.65 7.19 -32.43
CA LYS A 383 -3.96 5.91 -32.50
C LYS A 383 -3.42 5.68 -33.91
N CYS A 384 -2.16 5.29 -34.05
CA CYS A 384 -1.59 4.82 -35.31
C CYS A 384 -1.61 3.30 -35.38
N GLY A 385 -2.24 2.72 -36.41
CA GLY A 385 -2.06 1.30 -36.73
C GLY A 385 -0.58 0.97 -36.98
N GLY A 386 -0.07 -0.12 -36.38
CA GLY A 386 1.36 -0.45 -36.20
C GLY A 386 2.26 -0.63 -37.43
N ILE A 387 1.85 -0.22 -38.63
CA ILE A 387 2.65 -0.27 -39.86
C ILE A 387 2.70 1.14 -40.45
N ALA A 388 3.85 1.60 -40.94
CA ALA A 388 3.97 2.89 -41.61
C ALA A 388 2.96 2.97 -42.78
N GLY A 389 1.90 3.77 -42.61
CA GLY A 389 0.76 3.83 -43.53
C GLY A 389 -0.57 3.28 -43.01
N GLY A 390 -0.65 2.81 -41.75
CA GLY A 390 -1.89 2.34 -41.14
C GLY A 390 -2.90 3.45 -40.85
N ASP A 391 -4.18 3.07 -40.77
CA ASP A 391 -5.29 3.95 -40.43
C ASP A 391 -5.09 4.60 -39.05
N VAL A 392 -5.52 5.85 -38.96
CA VAL A 392 -5.40 6.66 -37.75
C VAL A 392 -6.78 6.86 -37.16
N THR A 393 -7.00 6.32 -35.97
CA THR A 393 -8.30 6.44 -35.30
C THR A 393 -8.22 7.46 -34.17
N HIS A 394 -9.29 8.23 -34.00
CA HIS A 394 -9.45 9.13 -32.87
C HIS A 394 -9.76 8.32 -31.62
N VAL A 395 -9.05 8.59 -30.53
CA VAL A 395 -9.15 7.85 -29.26
C VAL A 395 -9.90 8.67 -28.22
N ALA A 396 -9.50 9.93 -28.01
CA ALA A 396 -10.10 10.80 -27.00
C ALA A 396 -9.76 12.28 -27.25
N THR A 397 -10.62 13.17 -26.76
CA THR A 397 -10.33 14.60 -26.61
C THR A 397 -10.00 14.96 -25.17
N MET A 398 -9.00 15.82 -24.98
CA MET A 398 -8.53 16.26 -23.67
C MET A 398 -8.46 17.79 -23.61
N GLU A 399 -9.06 18.40 -22.59
CA GLU A 399 -8.82 19.82 -22.26
C GLU A 399 -7.61 19.90 -21.32
N LEU A 400 -6.50 20.48 -21.80
CA LEU A 400 -5.29 20.63 -21.00
C LEU A 400 -5.24 22.01 -20.33
N HIS A 401 -5.39 22.04 -19.01
CA HIS A 401 -5.35 23.26 -18.20
C HIS A 401 -3.93 23.61 -17.77
N GLY A 402 -3.64 24.90 -17.72
CA GLY A 402 -2.36 25.43 -17.25
C GLY A 402 -1.94 26.71 -17.99
N PRO A 403 -0.76 27.26 -17.64
CA PRO A 403 -0.19 28.43 -18.29
C PRO A 403 0.33 28.13 -19.70
N TYR A 404 0.43 29.12 -20.57
CA TYR A 404 1.27 29.02 -21.77
C TYR A 404 2.77 29.11 -21.40
N SER A 405 3.63 28.40 -22.12
CA SER A 405 5.08 28.41 -21.85
C SER A 405 5.80 29.66 -22.39
N GLU A 406 5.09 30.48 -23.18
CA GLU A 406 5.61 31.66 -23.87
C GLU A 406 5.39 32.96 -23.10
N ASN A 407 4.70 32.93 -21.96
CA ASN A 407 4.50 34.15 -21.19
C ASN A 407 5.82 34.78 -20.79
N THR A 408 5.83 36.11 -20.69
CA THR A 408 6.98 36.86 -20.22
C THR A 408 6.54 37.82 -19.13
N ALA A 409 7.20 37.75 -17.98
CA ALA A 409 7.02 38.72 -16.91
C ALA A 409 8.34 39.35 -16.55
N SER A 410 8.30 40.57 -16.01
CA SER A 410 9.49 41.25 -15.52
C SER A 410 9.20 42.02 -14.25
N CYS A 411 10.13 41.94 -13.31
CA CYS A 411 10.08 42.73 -12.08
C CYS A 411 11.40 43.46 -11.86
N VAL A 412 11.31 44.64 -11.24
CA VAL A 412 12.43 45.55 -11.05
C VAL A 412 12.73 45.64 -9.57
N LYS A 413 13.99 45.44 -9.17
CA LYS A 413 14.41 45.37 -7.76
C LYS A 413 13.92 46.55 -6.91
N SER A 414 13.85 47.76 -7.48
CA SER A 414 13.50 48.99 -6.75
C SER A 414 12.01 49.18 -6.53
N TRP A 415 11.14 48.36 -7.12
CA TRP A 415 9.70 48.50 -6.93
C TRP A 415 9.24 48.02 -5.54
N ALA A 416 8.05 48.49 -5.14
CA ALA A 416 7.45 48.09 -3.87
C ALA A 416 6.89 46.66 -3.94
N THR A 417 6.28 46.28 -5.06
CA THR A 417 5.73 44.96 -5.32
C THR A 417 6.24 44.40 -6.64
N CYS A 418 6.15 43.07 -6.78
CA CYS A 418 6.37 42.36 -8.03
C CYS A 418 5.09 41.58 -8.32
N ASP A 419 4.28 42.16 -9.19
CA ASP A 419 3.01 41.57 -9.60
C ASP A 419 3.17 41.06 -11.04
N VAL A 420 2.66 39.86 -11.29
CA VAL A 420 2.63 39.26 -12.62
C VAL A 420 1.16 39.22 -13.08
N PRO A 421 0.68 40.30 -13.73
CA PRO A 421 -0.67 40.33 -14.30
C PRO A 421 -0.71 39.57 -15.64
N ASP A 422 -1.92 39.21 -16.06
CA ASP A 422 -2.23 38.78 -17.42
C ASP A 422 -1.43 37.58 -17.94
N LEU A 423 -1.09 36.64 -17.05
CA LEU A 423 -0.44 35.40 -17.47
C LEU A 423 -1.44 34.57 -18.29
N LEU A 424 -1.16 34.43 -19.59
CA LEU A 424 -2.05 33.71 -20.48
C LEU A 424 -2.04 32.22 -20.11
N GLY A 425 -3.21 31.62 -20.06
CA GLY A 425 -3.39 30.20 -19.78
C GLY A 425 -4.86 29.81 -19.83
N ILE A 426 -5.14 28.53 -19.61
CA ILE A 426 -6.50 27.97 -19.63
C ILE A 426 -6.78 27.32 -18.28
N GLY A 427 -7.98 27.61 -17.75
CA GLY A 427 -8.53 26.91 -16.59
C GLY A 427 -7.81 27.17 -15.27
N TYR A 428 -7.39 28.42 -15.01
CA TYR A 428 -6.82 28.81 -13.72
C TYR A 428 -7.84 28.74 -12.57
N LYS A 429 -7.38 28.37 -11.38
CA LYS A 429 -8.16 28.27 -10.15
C LYS A 429 -7.62 29.22 -9.08
N VAL A 430 -8.48 30.15 -8.66
CA VAL A 430 -8.17 31.12 -7.60
C VAL A 430 -7.81 30.39 -6.31
N GLY A 431 -6.68 30.76 -5.72
CA GLY A 431 -6.18 30.19 -4.46
C GLY A 431 -5.55 28.79 -4.57
N ALA A 432 -5.63 28.12 -5.72
CA ALA A 432 -5.07 26.78 -5.91
C ALA A 432 -3.93 26.74 -6.94
N ASP A 433 -3.78 27.77 -7.78
CA ASP A 433 -2.66 27.84 -8.73
C ASP A 433 -1.54 28.73 -8.18
N HIS A 434 -0.34 28.18 -8.12
CA HIS A 434 0.84 28.79 -7.54
C HIS A 434 1.90 29.00 -8.61
N LEU A 435 2.66 30.08 -8.45
CA LEU A 435 3.81 30.42 -9.27
C LEU A 435 5.04 30.56 -8.37
N ARG A 436 6.20 30.15 -8.89
CA ARG A 436 7.51 30.37 -8.27
C ARG A 436 8.55 30.66 -9.35
N VAL A 437 9.48 31.56 -9.09
CA VAL A 437 10.56 31.89 -10.03
C VAL A 437 11.79 31.04 -9.70
N LEU A 438 12.21 30.23 -10.67
CA LEU A 438 13.36 29.32 -10.55
C LEU A 438 14.36 29.52 -11.70
N LYS A 439 15.60 29.05 -11.55
CA LYS A 439 16.58 29.07 -12.66
C LYS A 439 16.13 28.17 -13.82
N SER A 440 15.55 27.02 -13.50
CA SER A 440 14.85 26.11 -14.39
C SER A 440 13.77 25.37 -13.60
N CYS A 441 12.67 24.97 -14.23
CA CYS A 441 11.61 24.22 -13.55
C CYS A 441 12.02 22.77 -13.22
N ASP A 442 13.09 22.26 -13.85
CA ASP A 442 13.66 20.95 -13.55
C ASP A 442 14.85 21.00 -12.57
N ASP A 443 15.51 22.16 -12.42
CA ASP A 443 16.68 22.33 -11.57
C ASP A 443 16.40 23.24 -10.36
N THR A 444 15.93 22.59 -9.31
CA THR A 444 15.57 23.23 -8.05
C THR A 444 16.77 23.53 -7.14
N LYS A 445 17.98 23.02 -7.46
CA LYS A 445 19.16 23.10 -6.59
C LYS A 445 20.03 24.33 -6.85
N THR A 446 20.01 24.85 -8.07
CA THR A 446 20.87 25.98 -8.47
C THR A 446 20.17 27.33 -8.38
N THR A 447 18.90 27.35 -7.99
CA THR A 447 18.14 28.60 -7.78
C THR A 447 18.54 29.22 -6.43
N PRO A 448 18.87 30.53 -6.38
CA PRO A 448 19.09 31.24 -5.12
C PRO A 448 17.91 31.10 -4.17
N PHE A 449 18.19 30.84 -2.89
CA PHE A 449 17.16 30.56 -1.89
C PHE A 449 16.21 31.76 -1.70
N GLU A 450 16.78 32.97 -1.68
CA GLU A 450 16.11 34.26 -1.58
C GLU A 450 15.07 34.45 -2.70
N LEU A 451 15.45 34.10 -3.94
CA LEU A 451 14.57 34.17 -5.10
C LEU A 451 13.44 33.15 -5.00
N ALA A 452 13.76 31.89 -4.73
CA ALA A 452 12.77 30.81 -4.69
C ALA A 452 11.73 31.04 -3.59
N MET A 453 12.16 31.51 -2.41
CA MET A 453 11.27 31.81 -1.30
C MET A 453 10.43 33.08 -1.55
N GLY A 454 11.07 34.17 -1.96
CA GLY A 454 10.38 35.46 -2.11
C GLY A 454 9.44 35.52 -3.31
N SER A 455 9.68 34.68 -4.33
CA SER A 455 8.88 34.63 -5.57
C SER A 455 7.71 33.66 -5.54
N HIS A 456 7.36 33.11 -4.38
CA HIS A 456 6.12 32.34 -4.28
C HIS A 456 4.92 33.28 -4.43
N ALA A 457 4.02 32.97 -5.37
CA ALA A 457 2.81 33.75 -5.61
C ALA A 457 1.61 32.81 -5.81
N VAL A 458 0.45 33.23 -5.32
CA VAL A 458 -0.82 32.50 -5.49
C VAL A 458 -1.72 33.28 -6.44
N TYR A 459 -2.44 32.58 -7.32
CA TYR A 459 -3.36 33.19 -8.28
C TYR A 459 -4.53 33.85 -7.56
N GLY A 460 -4.61 35.19 -7.64
CA GLY A 460 -5.65 35.99 -7.02
C GLY A 460 -6.98 35.99 -7.78
N ALA A 461 -8.05 36.39 -7.09
CA ALA A 461 -9.38 36.54 -7.69
C ALA A 461 -9.45 37.63 -8.78
N ASP A 462 -8.46 38.53 -8.79
CA ASP A 462 -8.28 39.60 -9.76
C ASP A 462 -7.38 39.20 -10.94
N GLY A 463 -6.98 37.93 -11.03
CA GLY A 463 -6.15 37.41 -12.13
C GLY A 463 -4.67 37.72 -12.02
N VAL A 464 -4.19 38.18 -10.85
CA VAL A 464 -2.81 38.61 -10.65
C VAL A 464 -2.08 37.66 -9.70
N TYR A 465 -0.86 37.26 -10.08
CA TYR A 465 0.08 36.59 -9.18
C TYR A 465 0.91 37.62 -8.42
N ARG A 466 0.71 37.72 -7.11
CA ARG A 466 1.47 38.62 -6.23
C ARG A 466 2.52 37.86 -5.46
N MET A 467 3.78 38.26 -5.60
CA MET A 467 4.89 37.63 -4.88
C MET A 467 4.77 37.89 -3.37
N GLU A 468 4.79 36.82 -2.57
CA GLU A 468 4.54 36.84 -1.12
C GLU A 468 5.59 37.67 -0.35
N SER A 469 6.86 37.64 -0.78
CA SER A 469 7.93 38.40 -0.14
C SER A 469 8.91 38.98 -1.16
N PHE A 470 8.48 40.03 -1.86
CA PHE A 470 9.36 40.72 -2.82
C PHE A 470 10.64 41.29 -2.17
N GLU A 471 10.54 41.70 -0.91
CA GLU A 471 11.67 42.12 -0.07
C GLU A 471 12.77 41.05 0.00
N ALA A 472 12.37 39.79 0.22
CA ALA A 472 13.31 38.68 0.30
C ALA A 472 14.01 38.41 -1.04
N MET A 473 13.45 38.81 -2.19
CA MET A 473 14.08 38.61 -3.50
C MET A 473 15.20 39.62 -3.78
N ARG A 474 15.19 40.81 -3.16
CA ARG A 474 16.12 41.92 -3.49
C ARG A 474 17.61 41.59 -3.36
N PRO A 475 18.07 40.72 -2.45
CA PRO A 475 19.49 40.31 -2.40
C PRO A 475 19.92 39.45 -3.60
N THR A 476 18.98 38.93 -4.39
CA THR A 476 19.28 38.01 -5.49
C THR A 476 20.00 38.70 -6.65
N VAL A 477 20.88 37.94 -7.31
CA VAL A 477 21.47 38.25 -8.61
C VAL A 477 20.38 38.49 -9.66
N VAL A 478 20.52 39.54 -10.46
CA VAL A 478 19.59 39.85 -11.56
C VAL A 478 19.83 38.96 -12.77
N GLY A 479 18.82 38.78 -13.62
CA GLY A 479 18.96 37.99 -14.82
C GLY A 479 17.66 37.39 -15.33
N MET A 480 17.80 36.42 -16.24
CA MET A 480 16.68 35.66 -16.79
C MET A 480 16.48 34.36 -16.01
N TYR A 481 15.24 34.14 -15.61
CA TYR A 481 14.76 32.99 -14.86
C TYR A 481 13.52 32.41 -15.55
N ARG A 482 12.98 31.33 -14.99
CA ARG A 482 11.73 30.70 -15.43
C ARG A 482 10.65 30.91 -14.38
N MET A 483 9.46 31.26 -14.85
CA MET A 483 8.25 31.16 -14.05
C MET A 483 7.83 29.70 -14.07
N CYS A 484 7.78 29.07 -12.91
CA CYS A 484 7.40 27.67 -12.76
C CYS A 484 6.11 27.58 -11.97
N TRP A 485 5.23 26.68 -12.38
CA TRP A 485 3.84 26.64 -11.95
C TRP A 485 3.49 25.31 -11.31
N CYS A 486 2.58 25.37 -10.34
CA CYS A 486 2.06 24.22 -9.60
C CYS A 486 0.59 24.44 -9.27
N ARG A 487 -0.23 23.39 -9.39
CA ARG A 487 -1.60 23.36 -8.88
C ARG A 487 -1.68 22.59 -7.57
N GLU A 488 -2.24 23.22 -6.55
CA GLU A 488 -2.54 22.61 -5.27
C GLU A 488 -3.67 21.58 -5.43
N THR A 489 -3.48 20.42 -4.83
CA THR A 489 -4.40 19.28 -4.80
C THR A 489 -4.37 18.65 -3.41
N ALA A 490 -5.24 17.67 -3.13
CA ALA A 490 -5.23 16.95 -1.86
C ALA A 490 -3.87 16.29 -1.55
N GLU A 491 -3.09 15.93 -2.57
CA GLU A 491 -1.80 15.22 -2.44
C GLU A 491 -0.58 16.14 -2.62
N ARG A 492 -0.75 17.32 -3.23
CA ARG A 492 0.33 18.25 -3.56
C ARG A 492 -0.02 19.66 -3.10
N ASN A 493 0.80 20.23 -2.21
CA ASN A 493 0.54 21.54 -1.59
C ASN A 493 1.39 22.70 -2.14
N CYS A 494 2.14 22.49 -3.23
CA CYS A 494 2.97 23.51 -3.89
C CYS A 494 3.93 24.27 -2.96
N THR A 495 4.45 23.63 -1.92
CA THR A 495 5.32 24.30 -0.93
C THR A 495 6.80 24.15 -1.28
N VAL A 496 7.20 23.04 -1.88
CA VAL A 496 8.60 22.74 -2.17
C VAL A 496 8.94 23.01 -3.64
N ASN A 497 10.19 23.39 -3.92
CA ASN A 497 10.61 23.74 -5.30
C ASN A 497 10.35 22.59 -6.30
N GLY A 498 10.40 21.33 -5.86
CA GLY A 498 10.16 20.16 -6.72
C GLY A 498 8.72 20.04 -7.22
N ASP A 499 7.76 20.74 -6.62
CA ASP A 499 6.37 20.71 -7.06
C ASP A 499 6.14 21.57 -8.31
N PHE A 500 7.00 22.57 -8.54
CA PHE A 500 6.91 23.57 -9.62
C PHE A 500 7.63 23.07 -10.88
N SER A 501 7.13 21.99 -11.47
CA SER A 501 7.76 21.33 -12.63
C SER A 501 7.26 21.83 -13.99
N VAL A 502 6.27 22.73 -14.03
CA VAL A 502 5.67 23.22 -15.29
C VAL A 502 6.17 24.62 -15.61
N SER A 503 6.74 24.82 -16.80
CA SER A 503 7.11 26.17 -17.25
C SER A 503 5.87 26.99 -17.61
N ALA A 504 5.73 28.12 -16.92
CA ALA A 504 4.73 29.15 -17.15
C ALA A 504 5.28 30.34 -17.94
N GLY A 505 6.56 30.35 -18.33
CA GLY A 505 7.16 31.45 -19.08
C GLY A 505 8.55 31.87 -18.63
N ASN A 506 9.04 32.95 -19.22
CA ASN A 506 10.30 33.60 -18.84
C ASN A 506 10.04 34.70 -17.83
N PHE A 507 10.93 34.80 -16.84
CA PHE A 507 10.92 35.86 -15.84
C PHE A 507 12.20 36.69 -15.95
N VAL A 508 12.09 37.99 -16.19
CA VAL A 508 13.24 38.90 -16.26
C VAL A 508 13.31 39.71 -14.97
N TYR A 509 14.30 39.40 -14.14
CA TYR A 509 14.56 40.17 -12.92
C TYR A 509 15.56 41.28 -13.22
N ARG A 510 15.08 42.53 -13.18
CA ARG A 510 15.83 43.73 -13.61
C ARG A 510 16.39 44.52 -12.43
N GLY A 511 17.55 45.12 -12.64
CA GLY A 511 18.25 45.97 -11.69
C GLY A 511 19.76 45.71 -11.68
N PRO A 512 20.50 46.35 -10.77
CA PRO A 512 21.93 46.16 -10.62
C PRO A 512 22.28 44.87 -9.87
N ASN A 513 23.44 44.30 -10.19
CA ASN A 513 24.06 43.24 -9.39
C ASN A 513 24.70 43.84 -8.13
N ILE A 514 24.62 43.10 -7.02
CA ILE A 514 25.18 43.55 -5.74
C ILE A 514 26.70 43.38 -5.75
N ARG A 515 27.42 44.46 -5.46
CA ARG A 515 28.84 44.49 -5.15
C ARG A 515 28.99 44.51 -3.63
N ALA A 516 29.44 43.39 -3.06
CA ALA A 516 29.38 43.14 -1.61
C ALA A 516 30.08 44.22 -0.76
N VAL A 517 31.18 44.82 -1.26
CA VAL A 517 31.89 45.91 -0.58
C VAL A 517 32.48 46.85 -1.64
N MET A 518 32.20 48.15 -1.51
CA MET A 518 32.88 49.21 -2.25
C MET A 518 34.08 49.72 -1.46
N ASP A 519 35.08 50.26 -2.17
CA ASP A 519 36.25 50.84 -1.51
C ASP A 519 35.83 51.98 -0.56
N PRO A 520 36.38 52.05 0.66
CA PRO A 520 36.09 53.14 1.59
C PRO A 520 36.40 54.52 1.01
N TYR A 521 35.57 55.51 1.35
CA TYR A 521 35.72 56.89 0.86
C TYR A 521 36.03 57.85 2.02
N GLU A 522 37.12 58.63 1.90
CA GLU A 522 37.50 59.65 2.89
C GLU A 522 36.66 60.93 2.71
N LEU A 523 35.86 61.30 3.72
CA LEU A 523 35.05 62.52 3.68
C LEU A 523 35.96 63.77 3.64
N GLY A 524 35.82 64.60 2.61
CA GLY A 524 36.61 65.82 2.44
C GLY A 524 38.09 65.62 2.10
N GLY A 525 38.52 64.39 1.74
CA GLY A 525 39.85 64.13 1.21
C GLY A 525 40.02 64.83 -0.14
N GLY A 526 40.98 65.75 -0.27
CA GLY A 526 41.12 66.64 -1.44
C GLY A 526 41.49 65.99 -2.79
N TRP A 527 41.24 64.70 -2.99
CA TRP A 527 41.63 63.97 -4.21
C TRP A 527 40.52 63.00 -4.67
N GLY A 528 39.57 63.51 -5.47
CA GLY A 528 38.68 62.69 -6.32
C GLY A 528 37.18 62.86 -6.08
N THR A 529 36.36 62.51 -7.07
CA THR A 529 34.91 62.35 -6.91
C THR A 529 34.58 60.92 -6.48
N PHE A 530 33.51 60.73 -5.70
CA PHE A 530 33.04 59.40 -5.33
C PHE A 530 32.30 58.77 -6.52
N LYS A 531 32.99 57.85 -7.21
CA LYS A 531 32.44 57.10 -8.35
C LYS A 531 32.26 55.63 -8.00
N VAL A 532 31.10 55.08 -8.34
CA VAL A 532 30.88 53.64 -8.38
C VAL A 532 30.99 53.20 -9.83
N THR A 533 32.13 52.61 -10.19
CA THR A 533 32.40 52.09 -11.54
C THR A 533 31.97 50.63 -11.67
N GLU A 534 31.87 50.15 -12.91
CA GLU A 534 31.55 48.75 -13.22
C GLU A 534 30.16 48.31 -12.71
N VAL A 535 29.18 49.20 -12.77
CA VAL A 535 27.80 48.86 -12.39
C VAL A 535 27.17 48.04 -13.51
N TYR A 536 27.14 46.72 -13.29
CA TYR A 536 26.51 45.76 -14.19
C TYR A 536 25.15 45.31 -13.65
N GLY A 537 24.21 45.06 -14.56
CA GLY A 537 22.86 44.64 -14.23
C GLY A 537 22.06 44.26 -15.46
N THR A 538 20.80 43.90 -15.26
CA THR A 538 19.84 43.59 -16.34
C THR A 538 18.80 44.70 -16.39
N GLY A 539 18.60 45.33 -17.56
CA GLY A 539 17.61 46.39 -17.73
C GLY A 539 17.93 47.69 -16.98
N LEU A 540 19.21 48.05 -16.91
CA LEU A 540 19.66 49.39 -16.49
C LEU A 540 19.51 50.34 -17.68
N GLU A 541 18.99 51.54 -17.43
CA GLU A 541 18.68 52.53 -18.48
C GLU A 541 19.29 53.90 -18.17
N ALA A 542 19.64 54.67 -19.20
CA ALA A 542 20.07 56.06 -19.05
C ALA A 542 18.94 56.90 -18.41
N GLY A 543 19.11 57.28 -17.15
CA GLY A 543 18.10 57.99 -16.36
C GLY A 543 17.78 57.33 -15.01
N ASP A 544 18.20 56.08 -14.81
CA ASP A 544 18.16 55.43 -13.50
C ASP A 544 18.92 56.26 -12.46
N ARG A 545 18.45 56.27 -11.22
CA ARG A 545 19.05 57.07 -10.15
C ARG A 545 19.64 56.18 -9.05
N ALA A 546 20.68 56.68 -8.40
CA ALA A 546 21.17 56.09 -7.16
C ALA A 546 21.27 57.14 -6.05
N MET A 547 21.08 56.73 -4.81
CA MET A 547 21.15 57.56 -3.61
C MET A 547 21.93 56.85 -2.51
N VAL A 548 22.72 57.59 -1.74
CA VAL A 548 23.43 57.05 -0.57
C VAL A 548 22.51 57.15 0.65
N LEU A 549 22.17 56.02 1.27
CA LEU A 549 21.28 55.93 2.43
C LEU A 549 21.85 55.00 3.51
N PRO A 550 21.51 55.19 4.80
CA PRO A 550 21.88 54.23 5.83
C PRO A 550 21.31 52.84 5.55
N GLU A 551 20.05 52.80 5.14
CA GLU A 551 19.32 51.61 4.71
C GLU A 551 18.46 51.93 3.48
N CYS A 552 18.39 51.00 2.52
CA CYS A 552 17.61 51.21 1.29
C CYS A 552 16.11 51.10 1.55
N GLY A 553 15.32 52.02 0.99
CA GLY A 553 13.86 52.06 1.15
C GLY A 553 13.36 52.80 2.39
N GLU A 554 14.25 53.29 3.26
CA GLU A 554 13.90 54.16 4.39
C GLU A 554 13.96 55.65 4.02
N GLU A 555 13.34 56.50 4.84
CA GLU A 555 13.48 57.96 4.67
C GLU A 555 14.92 58.41 4.97
N ALA A 556 15.42 59.34 4.16
CA ALA A 556 16.75 59.90 4.38
C ALA A 556 16.77 60.71 5.70
N PRO A 557 17.82 60.55 6.53
CA PRO A 557 18.03 61.42 7.69
C PRO A 557 18.00 62.90 7.30
N PRO A 558 17.48 63.80 8.16
CA PRO A 558 17.42 65.23 7.87
C PRO A 558 18.80 65.78 7.47
N GLY A 559 18.89 66.37 6.28
CA GLY A 559 20.13 66.94 5.73
C GLY A 559 20.93 66.02 4.81
N LEU A 560 20.59 64.71 4.71
CA LEU A 560 21.21 63.79 3.75
C LEU A 560 20.52 63.89 2.38
N ASN A 561 21.20 64.45 1.39
CA ASN A 561 20.72 64.48 0.00
C ASN A 561 21.87 64.24 -0.98
N VAL A 562 22.23 62.97 -1.14
CA VAL A 562 23.34 62.53 -2.01
C VAL A 562 22.80 61.55 -3.04
N SER A 563 22.51 62.04 -4.24
CA SER A 563 21.99 61.26 -5.35
C SER A 563 22.71 61.56 -6.66
N THR A 564 22.65 60.62 -7.60
CA THR A 564 23.23 60.75 -8.95
C THR A 564 22.41 59.96 -9.97
N ILE A 565 22.73 60.16 -11.25
CA ILE A 565 22.11 59.49 -12.40
C ILE A 565 23.11 58.49 -12.99
N TYR A 566 22.63 57.31 -13.35
CA TYR A 566 23.40 56.27 -14.01
C TYR A 566 23.85 56.70 -15.41
N ASN A 567 25.16 56.64 -15.65
CA ASN A 567 25.75 56.86 -16.96
C ASN A 567 25.91 55.52 -17.68
N GLU A 568 25.07 55.27 -18.68
CA GLU A 568 25.05 54.02 -19.45
C GLU A 568 26.34 53.80 -20.27
N VAL A 569 26.97 54.87 -20.76
CA VAL A 569 28.18 54.79 -21.61
C VAL A 569 29.37 54.28 -20.81
N ASP A 570 29.58 54.88 -19.63
CA ASP A 570 30.73 54.58 -18.76
C ASP A 570 30.41 53.49 -17.73
N LYS A 571 29.14 53.07 -17.64
CA LYS A 571 28.61 52.13 -16.64
C LYS A 571 28.99 52.53 -15.21
N GLU A 572 28.87 53.81 -14.91
CA GLU A 572 29.25 54.41 -13.62
C GLU A 572 28.16 55.27 -12.99
N LEU A 573 28.26 55.46 -11.68
CA LEU A 573 27.48 56.42 -10.88
C LEU A 573 28.46 57.40 -10.24
N ASP A 574 28.42 58.67 -10.65
CA ASP A 574 29.32 59.72 -10.14
C ASP A 574 28.58 60.62 -9.15
N PHE A 575 28.87 60.48 -7.86
CA PHE A 575 28.25 61.26 -6.79
C PHE A 575 28.99 62.59 -6.53
N GLY A 576 30.03 62.91 -7.29
CA GLY A 576 30.80 64.13 -7.10
C GLY A 576 31.67 64.09 -5.84
N VAL A 577 32.11 65.26 -5.37
CA VAL A 577 32.91 65.36 -4.14
C VAL A 577 31.98 65.37 -2.94
N LEU A 578 32.10 64.35 -2.08
CA LEU A 578 31.28 64.22 -0.87
C LEU A 578 32.00 64.79 0.36
N SER A 579 31.28 65.60 1.14
CA SER A 579 31.76 66.22 2.38
C SER A 579 30.74 66.04 3.51
N ALA A 580 31.14 66.39 4.73
CA ALA A 580 30.23 66.40 5.89
C ALA A 580 29.03 67.37 5.71
N GLU A 581 29.16 68.38 4.84
CA GLU A 581 28.06 69.33 4.53
C GLU A 581 26.90 68.66 3.78
N ASN A 582 27.14 67.51 3.16
CA ASN A 582 26.10 66.69 2.53
C ASN A 582 25.27 65.85 3.53
N GLY A 583 25.47 66.05 4.84
CA GLY A 583 24.79 65.27 5.90
C GLY A 583 25.33 63.86 6.08
N LEU A 584 26.53 63.58 5.56
CA LEU A 584 27.22 62.29 5.68
C LEU A 584 28.10 62.24 6.93
N PHE A 585 27.96 61.15 7.69
CA PHE A 585 28.77 60.81 8.86
C PHE A 585 29.76 59.67 8.55
N ALA A 586 30.82 59.52 9.34
CA ALA A 586 31.83 58.47 9.15
C ALA A 586 31.33 57.08 9.59
N ARG A 587 30.36 56.51 8.85
CA ARG A 587 29.77 55.18 9.08
C ARG A 587 29.53 54.42 7.78
N ALA A 588 28.98 53.21 7.88
CA ALA A 588 28.57 52.44 6.71
C ALA A 588 27.25 52.99 6.14
N TYR A 589 27.17 53.08 4.82
CA TYR A 589 25.97 53.42 4.06
C TYR A 589 25.81 52.43 2.91
N LYS A 590 24.60 52.35 2.39
CA LYS A 590 24.25 51.61 1.18
C LYS A 590 24.08 52.58 0.02
N VAL A 591 24.59 52.18 -1.14
CA VAL A 591 24.27 52.82 -2.41
C VAL A 591 23.00 52.16 -2.93
N CYS A 592 21.89 52.87 -2.86
CA CYS A 592 20.57 52.39 -3.18
C CYS A 592 20.14 52.89 -4.56
N TRP A 593 19.45 52.06 -5.33
CA TRP A 593 19.09 52.27 -6.73
C TRP A 593 17.57 52.34 -6.92
N CYS A 594 17.15 53.18 -7.87
CA CYS A 594 15.78 53.33 -8.30
C CYS A 594 15.71 53.45 -9.83
N GLN A 595 14.89 52.61 -10.47
CA GLN A 595 14.57 52.73 -11.89
C GLN A 595 13.55 53.83 -12.14
N LEU A 596 13.86 54.73 -13.07
CA LEU A 596 12.94 55.78 -13.49
C LEU A 596 11.86 55.19 -14.41
N ALA A 597 10.62 55.08 -13.94
CA ALA A 597 9.51 54.54 -14.72
C ALA A 597 8.24 55.41 -14.58
N PRO A 598 8.19 56.59 -15.24
CA PRO A 598 7.11 57.55 -15.07
C PRO A 598 5.74 56.99 -15.46
N ALA A 599 5.69 56.10 -16.46
CA ALA A 599 4.46 55.44 -16.90
C ALA A 599 3.81 54.56 -15.83
N ARG A 600 4.55 54.16 -14.80
CA ARG A 600 4.07 53.38 -13.64
C ARG A 600 4.04 54.20 -12.35
N GLY A 601 4.25 55.53 -12.43
CA GLY A 601 4.24 56.42 -11.28
C GLY A 601 5.49 56.39 -10.42
N HIS A 602 6.61 55.83 -10.91
CA HIS A 602 7.89 55.80 -10.19
C HIS A 602 8.81 56.92 -10.69
N TYR A 603 9.07 57.91 -9.84
CA TYR A 603 9.82 59.12 -10.21
C TYR A 603 11.22 59.20 -9.58
N CYS A 604 11.52 58.34 -8.60
CA CYS A 604 12.80 58.33 -7.88
C CYS A 604 13.13 59.70 -7.24
N ASP A 605 12.11 60.32 -6.65
CA ASP A 605 12.17 61.64 -6.04
C ASP A 605 12.19 61.57 -4.50
N ALA A 606 11.74 60.46 -3.91
CA ALA A 606 11.80 60.22 -2.47
C ALA A 606 12.79 59.10 -2.11
N ALA A 607 13.48 59.24 -0.97
CA ALA A 607 14.46 58.25 -0.49
C ALA A 607 13.86 56.84 -0.33
N SER A 608 12.58 56.74 0.04
CA SER A 608 11.85 55.48 0.20
C SER A 608 11.58 54.73 -1.12
N GLU A 609 11.84 55.35 -2.27
CA GLU A 609 11.77 54.73 -3.60
C GLU A 609 13.10 54.03 -3.99
N PHE A 610 14.21 54.36 -3.32
CA PHE A 610 15.52 53.74 -3.55
C PHE A 610 15.66 52.44 -2.74
N ARG A 611 15.02 51.38 -3.23
CA ARG A 611 14.84 50.12 -2.50
C ARG A 611 15.86 49.02 -2.82
N ALA A 612 16.65 49.18 -3.88
CA ALA A 612 17.57 48.15 -4.34
C ALA A 612 19.03 48.49 -3.99
N GLU A 613 19.71 47.64 -3.24
CA GLU A 613 21.13 47.86 -2.93
C GLU A 613 22.03 47.52 -4.14
N ILE A 614 22.94 48.44 -4.49
CA ILE A 614 24.06 48.21 -5.41
C ILE A 614 25.27 47.68 -4.63
N GLY A 615 25.50 48.21 -3.43
CA GLY A 615 26.56 47.77 -2.54
C GLY A 615 26.70 48.69 -1.34
N SER A 616 27.57 48.30 -0.43
CA SER A 616 27.83 49.04 0.81
C SER A 616 29.17 49.78 0.72
N VAL A 617 29.16 51.06 1.12
CA VAL A 617 30.35 51.93 1.19
C VAL A 617 30.55 52.38 2.63
N ARG A 618 31.80 52.38 3.07
CA ARG A 618 32.18 52.92 4.38
C ARG A 618 32.80 54.30 4.20
N PHE A 619 32.17 55.32 4.79
CA PHE A 619 32.76 56.65 4.85
C PHE A 619 33.73 56.74 6.02
N LEU A 620 34.95 57.20 5.75
CA LEU A 620 36.01 57.34 6.75
C LEU A 620 36.25 58.81 7.09
N CYS A 621 36.66 59.05 8.33
CA CYS A 621 37.18 60.35 8.75
C CYS A 621 38.46 60.70 7.98
N SER A 622 38.64 61.99 7.67
CA SER A 622 39.87 62.50 7.08
C SER A 622 41.09 62.20 7.96
N ARG A 623 42.28 62.10 7.36
CA ARG A 623 43.53 61.78 8.07
C ARG A 623 43.71 62.66 9.31
N ARG A 624 43.98 62.00 10.46
CA ARG A 624 44.14 62.56 11.84
C ARG A 624 42.87 62.68 12.68
N PHE A 625 41.71 62.30 12.15
CA PHE A 625 40.47 62.26 12.90
C PHE A 625 39.98 60.81 13.06
N VAL A 626 39.33 60.51 14.19
CA VAL A 626 38.75 59.20 14.52
C VAL A 626 37.31 59.38 15.00
N ASP A 627 36.43 58.46 14.62
CA ASP A 627 35.08 58.36 15.21
C ASP A 627 35.20 57.66 16.57
N ARG A 628 35.34 58.46 17.64
CA ARG A 628 35.69 57.96 18.97
C ARG A 628 34.53 57.24 19.66
N ASP A 629 33.31 57.74 19.46
CA ASP A 629 32.10 57.28 20.15
C ASP A 629 31.21 56.40 19.28
N GLN A 630 31.63 56.10 18.04
CA GLN A 630 30.84 55.38 17.02
C GLN A 630 29.55 56.11 16.63
N ASP A 631 29.49 57.42 16.87
CA ASP A 631 28.37 58.28 16.51
C ASP A 631 28.55 58.91 15.11
N GLY A 632 29.68 58.63 14.45
CA GLY A 632 30.02 59.11 13.12
C GLY A 632 30.60 60.52 13.10
N ILE A 633 30.92 61.10 14.26
CA ILE A 633 31.53 62.42 14.42
C ILE A 633 33.06 62.26 14.55
N CYS A 634 33.79 62.91 13.65
CA CYS A 634 35.25 62.79 13.57
C CYS A 634 35.97 63.70 14.59
N GLU A 635 36.62 63.13 15.60
CA GLU A 635 37.43 63.83 16.62
C GLU A 635 38.94 63.70 16.38
N LEU A 636 39.74 64.71 16.76
CA LEU A 636 41.20 64.71 16.56
C LEU A 636 41.94 63.74 17.52
N CYS A 637 42.84 62.89 17.01
CA CYS A 637 43.61 61.98 17.87
C CYS A 637 44.58 62.73 18.84
N PRO A 638 44.69 62.31 20.12
CA PRO A 638 45.64 62.86 21.09
C PRO A 638 47.12 62.65 20.68
N MET A 639 48.01 63.59 21.06
CA MET A 639 49.42 63.74 20.61
C MET A 639 50.37 62.52 20.71
N MET A 640 49.98 61.38 21.29
CA MET A 640 50.83 60.17 21.40
C MET A 640 50.30 58.97 20.60
N PHE A 641 49.30 59.18 19.74
CA PHE A 641 48.68 58.12 18.96
C PHE A 641 48.61 58.53 17.49
N GLN A 642 48.95 57.61 16.57
CA GLN A 642 48.70 57.78 15.14
C GLN A 642 47.41 57.05 14.76
N THR A 643 46.67 57.56 13.77
CA THR A 643 45.63 56.77 13.11
C THR A 643 46.30 55.54 12.52
N ALA A 644 45.84 54.34 12.90
CA ALA A 644 46.40 53.10 12.37
C ALA A 644 46.49 53.19 10.84
N GLY A 645 47.68 52.99 10.26
CA GLY A 645 47.91 53.10 8.81
C GLY A 645 47.24 52.00 7.96
N GLY A 646 46.17 51.39 8.46
CA GLY A 646 45.34 50.41 7.78
C GLY A 646 43.89 50.89 7.74
N TRP A 647 43.16 50.40 6.74
CA TRP A 647 41.80 50.75 6.29
C TRP A 647 40.69 50.85 7.35
N ASP A 648 40.96 50.59 8.63
CA ASP A 648 39.95 50.51 9.67
C ASP A 648 39.68 51.81 10.43
N GLY A 649 40.50 52.87 10.35
CA GLY A 649 40.14 54.27 10.71
C GLY A 649 39.47 54.56 12.07
N MET A 650 39.29 53.55 12.95
CA MET A 650 38.35 53.59 14.07
C MET A 650 39.02 53.73 15.44
N GLN A 651 40.35 53.67 15.52
CA GLN A 651 41.08 53.77 16.79
C GLN A 651 42.41 54.52 16.63
N CYS A 652 42.73 55.39 17.58
CA CYS A 652 44.06 55.96 17.72
C CYS A 652 44.98 54.88 18.32
N VAL A 653 46.06 54.48 17.63
CA VAL A 653 46.95 53.38 18.06
C VAL A 653 48.33 53.91 18.45
N LEU A 654 48.90 53.32 19.51
CA LEU A 654 50.22 53.64 20.05
C LEU A 654 51.35 53.10 19.14
N ASP A 655 52.42 53.88 18.99
CA ASP A 655 53.54 53.65 18.05
C ASP A 655 54.13 52.21 18.09
N GLY A 656 54.19 51.58 16.90
CA GLY A 656 54.24 50.13 16.69
C GLY A 656 55.62 49.45 16.74
N GLY A 657 56.64 50.12 17.29
CA GLY A 657 58.00 49.56 17.39
C GLY A 657 58.14 48.41 18.40
N LEU A 658 57.29 48.36 19.43
CA LEU A 658 57.29 47.25 20.41
C LEU A 658 56.20 46.20 20.15
N PHE A 659 55.11 46.56 19.45
CA PHE A 659 53.97 45.66 19.22
C PHE A 659 54.21 44.65 18.08
N SER A 660 55.11 44.96 17.16
CA SER A 660 55.45 44.08 16.03
C SER A 660 56.30 42.87 16.44
N LEU A 661 57.08 42.97 17.54
CA LEU A 661 57.78 41.82 18.13
C LEU A 661 56.85 40.87 18.88
N THR A 662 55.82 41.38 19.56
CA THR A 662 54.79 40.56 20.21
C THR A 662 53.85 39.91 19.19
N ILE A 663 53.48 40.61 18.11
CA ILE A 663 52.71 40.02 17.00
C ILE A 663 53.52 38.94 16.26
N LEU A 664 54.80 39.17 15.96
CA LEU A 664 55.63 38.15 15.29
C LEU A 664 55.75 36.87 16.14
N TRP A 665 55.86 37.02 17.46
CA TRP A 665 55.86 35.88 18.39
C TRP A 665 54.48 35.24 18.57
N TYR A 666 53.39 36.01 18.55
CA TYR A 666 52.01 35.49 18.50
C TYR A 666 51.72 34.76 17.20
N LEU A 667 52.24 35.26 16.06
CA LEU A 667 52.09 34.64 14.74
C LEU A 667 52.93 33.38 14.61
N VAL A 668 54.14 33.34 15.17
CA VAL A 668 54.95 32.11 15.26
C VAL A 668 54.31 31.11 16.22
N GLY A 669 53.77 31.56 17.36
CA GLY A 669 52.98 30.73 18.28
C GLY A 669 51.70 30.20 17.66
N LEU A 670 50.98 31.02 16.89
CA LEU A 670 49.78 30.67 16.15
C LEU A 670 50.11 29.75 14.97
N LEU A 671 51.21 29.96 14.25
CA LEU A 671 51.69 29.09 13.19
C LEU A 671 52.14 27.73 13.73
N LEU A 672 52.80 27.69 14.89
CA LEU A 672 53.17 26.44 15.56
C LEU A 672 51.93 25.73 16.15
N PHE A 673 50.94 26.49 16.64
CA PHE A 673 49.65 25.95 17.08
C PHE A 673 48.82 25.43 15.90
N LEU A 674 48.77 26.15 14.78
CA LEU A 674 48.11 25.74 13.55
C LEU A 674 48.87 24.57 12.88
N ALA A 675 50.20 24.55 12.92
CA ALA A 675 51.01 23.40 12.52
C ALA A 675 50.71 22.19 13.40
N CYS A 676 50.62 22.36 14.72
CA CYS A 676 50.19 21.32 15.66
C CYS A 676 48.76 20.84 15.35
N MET A 677 47.82 21.75 15.09
CA MET A 677 46.42 21.46 14.71
C MET A 677 46.31 20.79 13.33
N THR A 678 47.18 21.12 12.37
CA THR A 678 47.23 20.45 11.05
C THR A 678 47.87 19.06 11.14
N SER A 679 48.87 18.86 12.00
CA SER A 679 49.34 17.51 12.35
C SER A 679 48.31 16.70 13.16
N LEU A 680 47.43 17.35 13.93
CA LEU A 680 46.25 16.73 14.53
C LEU A 680 45.15 16.42 13.49
N ARG A 681 45.02 17.21 12.40
CA ARG A 681 44.11 16.94 11.27
C ARG A 681 44.60 15.82 10.34
N PHE A 682 45.91 15.68 10.12
CA PHE A 682 46.47 14.57 9.32
C PHE A 682 46.39 13.23 10.06
N GLY A 683 46.31 13.24 11.38
CA GLY A 683 45.78 12.10 12.13
C GLY A 683 44.26 12.10 12.08
N ARG A 684 43.65 11.58 11.00
CA ARG A 684 42.21 11.20 10.95
C ARG A 684 41.78 10.23 12.07
N THR A 685 42.70 9.86 12.96
CA THR A 685 42.54 9.04 14.14
C THR A 685 42.64 9.87 15.44
N GLY A 686 41.96 11.01 15.55
CA GLY A 686 41.95 11.83 16.77
C GLY A 686 41.15 11.18 17.90
N PHE A 687 41.76 10.25 18.65
CA PHE A 687 41.21 9.65 19.86
C PHE A 687 41.46 10.59 21.05
N VAL A 688 40.40 11.07 21.69
CA VAL A 688 40.48 11.59 23.06
C VAL A 688 40.24 10.40 24.00
N HIS A 689 41.23 10.10 24.86
CA HIS A 689 41.18 8.96 25.77
C HIS A 689 39.98 9.07 26.73
N GLY A 690 39.23 7.99 26.88
CA GLY A 690 38.07 7.91 27.79
C GLY A 690 36.75 8.45 27.23
N VAL A 691 36.73 9.02 26.00
CA VAL A 691 35.47 9.42 25.35
C VAL A 691 34.69 8.17 24.93
N PRO A 692 33.42 8.02 25.36
CA PRO A 692 32.58 6.90 24.95
C PRO A 692 32.44 6.84 23.43
N ARG A 693 32.55 5.64 22.85
CA ARG A 693 32.40 5.39 21.41
C ARG A 693 30.99 4.96 21.09
N LEU A 694 30.38 5.59 20.09
CA LEU A 694 29.09 5.16 19.58
C LEU A 694 29.22 3.76 19.00
N ILE A 695 28.30 2.90 19.41
CA ILE A 695 28.15 1.56 18.88
C ILE A 695 27.37 1.68 17.57
N GLU A 696 27.95 1.15 16.50
CA GLU A 696 27.29 1.01 15.20
C GLU A 696 26.44 -0.25 15.19
N ASP A 697 26.97 -1.36 15.70
CA ASP A 697 26.28 -2.64 15.73
C ASP A 697 26.82 -3.56 16.85
N VAL A 698 25.95 -4.34 17.47
CA VAL A 698 26.24 -5.48 18.31
C VAL A 698 25.50 -6.66 17.71
N SER A 699 26.23 -7.65 17.22
CA SER A 699 25.67 -8.79 16.51
C SER A 699 26.39 -10.07 16.92
N ARG A 700 25.69 -11.21 16.88
CA ARG A 700 26.31 -12.53 17.06
C ARG A 700 26.75 -13.07 15.71
N GLU A 701 28.03 -13.45 15.60
CA GLU A 701 28.57 -14.19 14.46
C GLU A 701 29.10 -15.53 14.98
N SER A 702 28.46 -16.62 14.57
CA SER A 702 28.67 -17.97 15.12
C SER A 702 28.49 -18.00 16.65
N ASP A 703 29.59 -18.18 17.40
CA ASP A 703 29.63 -18.25 18.87
C ASP A 703 30.32 -17.03 19.51
N THR A 704 30.48 -15.96 18.74
CA THR A 704 31.10 -14.72 19.23
C THR A 704 30.14 -13.55 19.11
N VAL A 705 30.07 -12.74 20.15
CA VAL A 705 29.36 -11.46 20.11
C VAL A 705 30.34 -10.40 19.65
N LEU A 706 30.03 -9.72 18.56
CA LEU A 706 30.85 -8.67 17.98
C LEU A 706 30.21 -7.31 18.25
N VAL A 707 31.02 -6.34 18.64
CA VAL A 707 30.68 -4.93 18.79
C VAL A 707 31.45 -4.15 17.73
N THR A 708 30.71 -3.60 16.78
CA THR A 708 31.22 -2.65 15.77
C THR A 708 30.98 -1.25 16.28
N VAL A 709 32.02 -0.41 16.30
CA VAL A 709 31.91 1.00 16.69
C VAL A 709 31.89 1.90 15.46
N VAL A 710 31.35 3.11 15.61
CA VAL A 710 31.38 4.14 14.56
C VAL A 710 32.83 4.60 14.35
N GLY A 711 33.38 4.30 13.17
CA GLY A 711 34.76 4.59 12.82
C GLY A 711 35.77 3.58 13.40
N TYR A 712 37.03 3.98 13.54
CA TYR A 712 38.07 3.11 14.08
C TYR A 712 38.02 3.09 15.63
N HIS A 713 38.45 1.99 16.27
CA HIS A 713 38.59 1.92 17.74
C HIS A 713 40.04 2.11 18.25
N ASN A 714 41.07 1.96 17.40
CA ASN A 714 42.51 2.11 17.73
C ASN A 714 42.95 1.49 19.06
N LEU A 715 42.42 0.31 19.36
CA LEU A 715 42.80 -0.42 20.57
C LEU A 715 43.92 -1.39 20.18
N THR A 716 45.02 -1.34 20.91
CA THR A 716 46.14 -2.29 20.77
C THR A 716 46.31 -3.13 22.00
N VAL A 717 46.57 -4.41 21.76
CA VAL A 717 46.78 -5.41 22.80
C VAL A 717 48.29 -5.55 23.02
N PHE A 718 48.79 -5.09 24.17
CA PHE A 718 50.21 -5.23 24.54
C PHE A 718 50.49 -6.62 25.14
N ASN A 719 51.65 -7.18 24.79
CA ASN A 719 52.15 -8.57 24.82
C ASN A 719 51.94 -9.51 26.05
N LYS A 720 50.93 -9.34 26.91
CA LYS A 720 50.47 -10.35 27.89
C LYS A 720 48.96 -10.34 28.21
N MET A 721 48.20 -9.30 27.84
CA MET A 721 46.76 -9.25 28.12
C MET A 721 45.99 -9.71 26.88
N GLN A 722 45.05 -10.67 26.98
CA GLN A 722 44.29 -11.15 25.81
C GLN A 722 43.02 -10.34 25.49
N SER A 723 42.61 -9.42 26.38
CA SER A 723 41.39 -8.62 26.25
C SER A 723 41.41 -7.38 27.14
N ILE A 724 40.63 -6.36 26.77
CA ILE A 724 40.60 -5.01 27.38
C ILE A 724 39.25 -4.82 28.09
N PRO A 725 39.20 -4.46 29.37
CA PRO A 725 37.93 -4.25 30.07
C PRO A 725 37.21 -2.97 29.60
N VAL A 726 35.90 -3.08 29.36
CA VAL A 726 35.00 -2.01 28.87
C VAL A 726 33.71 -1.97 29.67
N THR A 727 32.96 -0.88 29.50
CA THR A 727 31.58 -0.75 29.97
C THR A 727 30.71 -0.36 28.78
N LEU A 728 29.55 -1.00 28.64
CA LEU A 728 28.53 -0.65 27.65
C LEU A 728 27.40 0.10 28.35
N SER A 729 26.79 1.06 27.67
CA SER A 729 25.66 1.83 28.21
C SER A 729 24.76 2.38 27.11
N GLY A 730 23.46 2.50 27.39
CA GLY A 730 22.49 3.04 26.45
C GLY A 730 22.30 2.19 25.20
N THR A 731 22.60 0.89 25.28
CA THR A 731 22.43 -0.08 24.18
C THR A 731 20.96 -0.46 23.98
N GLY A 732 20.10 -0.21 24.98
CA GLY A 732 18.71 -0.65 24.98
C GLY A 732 18.54 -2.14 25.29
N HIS A 733 19.65 -2.86 25.53
CA HIS A 733 19.64 -4.28 25.84
C HIS A 733 19.93 -4.50 27.32
N PHE A 734 18.99 -5.12 28.04
CA PHE A 734 19.04 -5.23 29.51
C PHE A 734 20.22 -6.04 30.06
N LEU A 735 20.83 -6.93 29.26
CA LEU A 735 22.04 -7.66 29.64
C LEU A 735 23.32 -6.85 29.42
N LEU A 736 23.30 -5.87 28.52
CA LEU A 736 24.46 -5.03 28.20
C LEU A 736 24.46 -3.72 29.01
N ASP A 737 23.27 -3.19 29.27
CA ASP A 737 23.08 -2.00 30.08
C ASP A 737 22.98 -2.34 31.57
N SER A 738 23.64 -1.54 32.42
CA SER A 738 23.62 -1.72 33.87
C SER A 738 22.22 -1.53 34.47
N ARG A 739 21.75 -2.53 35.24
CA ARG A 739 20.60 -2.38 36.16
C ARG A 739 21.05 -1.67 37.44
N GLY A 740 20.74 -0.38 37.58
CA GLY A 740 21.08 0.43 38.76
C GLY A 740 22.44 1.14 38.67
N SER A 741 22.99 1.61 39.80
CA SER A 741 24.19 2.47 39.80
C SER A 741 25.53 1.75 39.56
N LYS A 742 25.53 0.43 39.33
CA LYS A 742 26.76 -0.37 39.13
C LYS A 742 26.87 -0.82 37.67
N SER A 743 27.90 -0.34 36.98
CA SER A 743 28.27 -0.74 35.62
C SER A 743 28.62 -2.23 35.54
N ILE A 744 28.06 -2.97 34.57
CA ILE A 744 28.45 -4.37 34.30
C ILE A 744 29.83 -4.35 33.61
N PRO A 745 30.86 -5.02 34.15
CA PRO A 745 32.17 -5.07 33.52
C PRO A 745 32.16 -6.11 32.39
N PHE A 746 32.53 -5.69 31.18
CA PHE A 746 32.80 -6.58 30.05
C PHE A 746 34.26 -6.50 29.66
N ARG A 747 34.71 -7.39 28.79
CA ARG A 747 36.02 -7.27 28.13
C ARG A 747 35.85 -7.32 26.62
N VAL A 748 36.78 -6.72 25.89
CA VAL A 748 36.81 -6.75 24.42
C VAL A 748 38.15 -7.21 23.88
N ARG A 749 38.11 -7.92 22.77
CA ARG A 749 39.29 -8.33 22.00
C ARG A 749 39.20 -7.73 20.59
N PRO A 750 40.16 -6.89 20.17
CA PRO A 750 40.18 -6.35 18.80
C PRO A 750 40.20 -7.45 17.74
N ARG A 751 39.30 -7.38 16.76
CA ARG A 751 39.23 -8.30 15.61
C ARG A 751 39.61 -7.60 14.31
N SER A 752 39.12 -6.39 14.10
CA SER A 752 39.47 -5.53 12.96
C SER A 752 39.85 -4.14 13.47
N SER A 753 39.80 -3.12 12.63
CA SER A 753 40.04 -1.74 13.02
C SER A 753 38.79 -1.04 13.62
N ASN A 754 37.60 -1.61 13.42
CA ASN A 754 36.30 -1.07 13.88
C ASN A 754 35.44 -2.12 14.61
N THR A 755 35.85 -3.39 14.62
CA THR A 755 35.10 -4.50 15.24
C THR A 755 35.87 -5.12 16.39
N LEU A 756 35.16 -5.33 17.49
CA LEU A 756 35.64 -5.87 18.74
C LEU A 756 34.84 -7.12 19.09
N GLU A 757 35.47 -8.20 19.51
CA GLU A 757 34.77 -9.33 20.13
C GLU A 757 34.47 -8.99 21.60
N LEU A 758 33.22 -9.11 22.01
CA LEU A 758 32.74 -8.88 23.37
C LEU A 758 32.79 -10.17 24.19
N LEU A 759 33.36 -10.06 25.38
CA LEU A 759 33.63 -11.13 26.33
C LEU A 759 33.03 -10.77 27.69
N ASP A 760 32.78 -11.78 28.52
CA ASP A 760 32.40 -11.61 29.92
C ASP A 760 33.52 -10.95 30.75
N ALA A 761 33.27 -10.77 32.05
CA ALA A 761 34.23 -10.14 32.96
C ALA A 761 35.51 -10.97 33.15
N GLU A 762 35.40 -12.29 32.97
CA GLU A 762 36.45 -13.30 33.09
C GLU A 762 37.27 -13.45 31.79
N GLY A 763 36.74 -12.99 30.65
CA GLY A 763 37.36 -13.07 29.32
C GLY A 763 36.90 -14.23 28.43
N ASN A 764 35.80 -14.90 28.77
CA ASN A 764 35.17 -15.92 27.95
C ASN A 764 34.14 -15.31 26.97
N SER A 765 33.84 -16.05 25.91
CA SER A 765 32.82 -15.65 24.93
C SER A 765 31.42 -15.67 25.55
N LEU A 766 30.59 -14.70 25.18
CA LEU A 766 29.20 -14.60 25.65
C LEU A 766 28.32 -15.61 24.92
N ASP A 767 27.50 -16.36 25.66
CA ASP A 767 26.59 -17.37 25.10
C ASP A 767 25.18 -16.83 24.78
N PHE A 768 24.88 -15.58 25.11
CA PHE A 768 23.56 -14.98 24.86
C PHE A 768 23.56 -14.03 23.65
N ARG A 769 22.40 -13.91 22.98
CA ARG A 769 22.17 -12.86 21.97
C ARG A 769 22.04 -11.50 22.65
N ALA A 770 22.74 -10.50 22.11
CA ALA A 770 22.81 -9.17 22.68
C ALA A 770 22.68 -8.08 21.60
N ASP A 771 21.73 -8.29 20.68
CA ASP A 771 21.58 -7.46 19.48
C ASP A 771 21.23 -6.00 19.82
N SER A 772 22.02 -5.07 19.29
CA SER A 772 21.81 -3.62 19.45
C SER A 772 22.52 -2.87 18.33
N SER A 773 22.04 -1.70 17.92
CA SER A 773 22.73 -0.82 16.97
C SER A 773 22.78 0.61 17.51
N MET A 774 22.83 0.71 18.84
CA MET A 774 22.94 1.96 19.56
C MET A 774 23.73 1.78 20.85
N GLY A 775 24.00 2.90 21.52
CA GLY A 775 24.69 2.92 22.80
C GLY A 775 26.14 3.33 22.68
N LEU A 776 26.83 3.21 23.80
CA LEU A 776 28.17 3.72 24.02
C LEU A 776 29.06 2.64 24.62
N LEU A 777 30.23 2.45 24.02
CA LEU A 777 31.33 1.67 24.56
C LEU A 777 32.33 2.61 25.23
N GLN A 778 32.53 2.42 26.53
CA GLN A 778 33.40 3.25 27.36
C GLN A 778 34.58 2.45 27.92
N ILE A 779 35.77 3.04 27.89
CA ILE A 779 36.98 2.53 28.52
C ILE A 779 37.40 3.54 29.58
N SER A 780 37.78 3.08 30.77
CA SER A 780 38.27 3.99 31.81
C SER A 780 39.55 4.70 31.37
N LEU A 781 39.66 5.99 31.67
CA LEU A 781 40.76 6.86 31.22
C LEU A 781 42.16 6.25 31.45
N PRO A 782 42.50 5.69 32.64
CA PRO A 782 43.82 5.10 32.86
C PRO A 782 44.13 3.92 31.93
N ARG A 783 43.12 3.13 31.58
CA ARG A 783 43.26 1.97 30.69
C ARG A 783 43.28 2.37 29.22
N ALA A 784 42.49 3.38 28.86
CA ALA A 784 42.51 3.95 27.51
C ALA A 784 43.89 4.53 27.14
N LEU A 785 44.65 5.03 28.13
CA LEU A 785 46.04 5.45 27.92
C LEU A 785 46.97 4.24 27.68
N LEU A 786 46.84 3.19 28.50
CA LEU A 786 47.68 1.99 28.44
C LEU A 786 47.51 1.18 27.13
N HIS A 787 46.28 1.14 26.59
CA HIS A 787 45.91 0.31 25.44
C HIS A 787 45.84 1.05 24.10
N SER A 788 46.32 2.30 24.06
CA SER A 788 46.39 3.08 22.83
C SER A 788 47.76 3.03 22.19
N THR A 789 47.81 3.10 20.85
CA THR A 789 49.06 3.24 20.07
C THR A 789 49.79 4.57 20.29
N ILE A 790 49.28 5.43 21.17
CA ILE A 790 49.65 6.86 21.24
C ILE A 790 50.90 7.11 22.09
N LEU A 791 51.26 6.20 23.01
CA LEU A 791 52.48 6.33 23.83
C LEU A 791 53.77 6.40 22.98
N ALA A 792 53.77 5.85 21.77
CA ALA A 792 54.93 5.90 20.87
C ALA A 792 55.03 7.21 20.04
N VAL A 793 53.96 8.00 19.91
CA VAL A 793 53.92 9.14 18.97
C VAL A 793 53.81 10.50 19.66
N ARG A 794 53.34 10.59 20.92
CA ARG A 794 52.98 11.89 21.54
C ARG A 794 53.69 12.32 22.82
N PHE A 795 54.61 11.53 23.37
CA PHE A 795 55.58 12.05 24.35
C PHE A 795 56.33 13.30 23.85
N PRO A 796 56.77 13.39 22.58
CA PRO A 796 57.36 14.64 22.06
C PRO A 796 56.36 15.80 21.96
N LEU A 797 55.07 15.54 21.74
CA LEU A 797 54.04 16.60 21.64
C LEU A 797 53.70 17.20 23.02
N LEU A 798 53.58 16.35 24.05
CA LEU A 798 53.36 16.78 25.43
C LEU A 798 54.58 17.51 26.00
N ALA A 799 55.79 17.04 25.65
CA ALA A 799 57.03 17.76 25.95
C ALA A 799 57.12 19.10 25.22
N GLN A 800 56.67 19.19 23.95
CA GLN A 800 56.63 20.45 23.19
C GLN A 800 55.61 21.44 23.75
N ILE A 801 54.42 21.01 24.17
CA ILE A 801 53.41 21.88 24.80
C ILE A 801 53.92 22.37 26.18
N LEU A 802 54.54 21.49 26.97
CA LEU A 802 55.14 21.88 28.25
C LEU A 802 56.31 22.86 28.06
N LEU A 803 57.18 22.65 27.06
CA LEU A 803 58.28 23.56 26.73
C LEU A 803 57.78 24.93 26.21
N LEU A 804 56.73 24.94 25.38
CA LEU A 804 56.10 26.18 24.91
C LEU A 804 55.44 26.93 26.07
N SER A 805 54.66 26.26 26.91
CA SER A 805 54.01 26.88 28.08
C SER A 805 55.02 27.42 29.11
N ALA A 806 56.14 26.73 29.32
CA ALA A 806 57.25 27.22 30.14
C ALA A 806 57.93 28.45 29.53
N GLY A 807 58.08 28.51 28.20
CA GLY A 807 58.59 29.68 27.47
C GLY A 807 57.66 30.89 27.58
N TRP A 808 56.34 30.69 27.45
CA TRP A 808 55.34 31.74 27.63
C TRP A 808 55.27 32.25 29.07
N ALA A 809 55.38 31.38 30.07
CA ALA A 809 55.40 31.77 31.48
C ALA A 809 56.67 32.56 31.85
N ALA A 810 57.84 32.16 31.35
CA ALA A 810 59.09 32.87 31.58
C ALA A 810 59.11 34.26 30.94
N LEU A 811 58.48 34.43 29.78
CA LEU A 811 58.38 35.71 29.08
C LEU A 811 57.35 36.66 29.73
N GLY A 812 56.22 36.12 30.21
CA GLY A 812 55.23 36.88 30.99
C GLY A 812 55.79 37.44 32.30
N LEU A 813 56.68 36.70 32.95
CA LEU A 813 57.44 37.15 34.13
C LEU A 813 58.49 38.23 33.83
N TYR A 814 58.90 38.40 32.57
CA TYR A 814 59.96 39.35 32.16
C TYR A 814 59.40 40.69 31.63
N LEU A 815 58.18 40.71 31.07
CA LEU A 815 57.66 41.87 30.33
C LEU A 815 56.57 42.68 31.05
N MET A 816 55.96 42.18 32.13
CA MET A 816 54.83 42.86 32.80
C MET A 816 54.92 42.75 34.33
N PRO A 817 54.88 43.85 35.12
CA PRO A 817 55.08 43.79 36.57
C PRO A 817 53.78 43.50 37.38
N GLY A 818 52.67 43.13 36.75
CA GLY A 818 51.37 42.94 37.42
C GLY A 818 50.85 41.49 37.43
N PRO A 819 50.45 40.91 38.59
CA PRO A 819 50.01 39.51 38.69
C PRO A 819 48.65 39.23 38.01
N VAL A 820 47.85 40.27 37.72
CA VAL A 820 46.48 40.11 37.16
C VAL A 820 46.52 39.89 35.64
N GLU A 821 47.49 40.46 34.94
CA GLU A 821 47.58 40.42 33.47
C GLU A 821 48.16 39.10 32.96
N VAL A 822 49.05 38.47 33.73
CA VAL A 822 49.60 37.12 33.44
C VAL A 822 48.49 36.05 33.46
N VAL A 823 47.50 36.21 34.33
CA VAL A 823 46.36 35.27 34.44
C VAL A 823 45.46 35.35 33.20
N ILE A 824 45.25 36.54 32.64
CA ILE A 824 44.40 36.75 31.45
C ILE A 824 45.06 36.15 30.20
N VAL A 825 46.38 36.33 30.03
CA VAL A 825 47.13 35.78 28.89
C VAL A 825 47.18 34.25 28.90
N ILE A 826 47.06 33.61 30.07
CA ILE A 826 46.99 32.14 30.18
C ILE A 826 45.54 31.65 30.02
N LEU A 827 44.55 32.35 30.56
CA LEU A 827 43.14 31.91 30.54
C LEU A 827 42.49 32.00 29.16
N ILE A 828 42.78 33.03 28.36
CA ILE A 828 42.14 33.22 27.05
C ILE A 828 42.49 32.10 26.06
N PRO A 829 43.77 31.69 25.89
CA PRO A 829 44.12 30.53 25.07
C PRO A 829 43.53 29.22 25.59
N LEU A 830 43.43 29.04 26.92
CA LEU A 830 42.80 27.85 27.51
C LEU A 830 41.29 27.83 27.25
N LEU A 831 40.61 28.97 27.32
CA LEU A 831 39.18 29.11 27.00
C LEU A 831 38.91 28.92 25.51
N LEU A 832 39.75 29.50 24.64
CA LEU A 832 39.64 29.33 23.19
C LEU A 832 39.96 27.90 22.76
N ALA A 833 40.99 27.28 23.35
CA ALA A 833 41.26 25.85 23.14
C ALA A 833 40.10 24.99 23.68
N GLY A 834 39.50 25.36 24.81
CA GLY A 834 38.30 24.73 25.36
C GLY A 834 37.08 24.85 24.44
N MET A 835 36.81 26.05 23.89
CA MET A 835 35.72 26.27 22.94
C MET A 835 35.97 25.56 21.61
N LEU A 836 37.18 25.63 21.06
CA LEU A 836 37.52 24.95 19.81
C LEU A 836 37.53 23.43 19.97
N THR A 837 37.95 22.89 21.11
CA THR A 837 37.80 21.45 21.40
C THR A 837 36.35 21.06 21.62
N CYS A 838 35.52 21.89 22.24
CA CYS A 838 34.06 21.69 22.33
C CYS A 838 33.38 21.74 20.96
N VAL A 839 33.72 22.71 20.10
CA VAL A 839 33.20 22.82 18.74
C VAL A 839 33.70 21.64 17.89
N TRP A 840 34.97 21.25 18.00
CA TRP A 840 35.50 20.07 17.33
C TRP A 840 34.80 18.78 17.80
N PHE A 841 34.49 18.68 19.10
CA PHE A 841 33.73 17.58 19.69
C PHE A 841 32.27 17.55 19.21
N PHE A 842 31.63 18.71 19.03
CA PHE A 842 30.28 18.82 18.48
C PHE A 842 30.23 18.55 16.98
N VAL A 843 31.21 19.04 16.21
CA VAL A 843 31.28 18.89 14.75
C VAL A 843 31.71 17.48 14.33
N LEU A 844 32.50 16.78 15.14
CA LEU A 844 32.86 15.38 14.92
C LEU A 844 31.88 14.37 15.52
N ARG A 845 30.68 14.78 15.95
CA ARG A 845 29.65 13.85 16.41
C ARG A 845 29.13 13.04 15.22
N THR A 846 29.86 11.99 14.86
CA THR A 846 29.50 11.05 13.81
C THR A 846 28.23 10.32 14.23
N SER A 847 27.11 10.62 13.58
CA SER A 847 25.88 9.84 13.72
C SER A 847 26.11 8.42 13.19
N SER A 848 25.58 7.40 13.89
CA SER A 848 25.56 6.03 13.37
C SER A 848 24.72 5.95 12.09
N SER A 849 24.95 4.94 11.26
CA SER A 849 24.17 4.80 10.02
C SER A 849 22.68 4.58 10.31
N LEU A 850 22.34 3.87 11.39
CA LEU A 850 20.96 3.71 11.87
C LEU A 850 20.36 5.07 12.30
N ALA A 851 21.09 5.90 13.06
CA ALA A 851 20.60 7.21 13.49
C ALA A 851 20.25 8.12 12.29
N ARG A 852 21.09 8.09 11.24
CA ARG A 852 20.80 8.81 9.99
C ARG A 852 19.56 8.26 9.27
N ARG A 853 19.36 6.94 9.24
CA ARG A 853 18.17 6.31 8.63
C ARG A 853 16.90 6.67 9.41
N LEU A 854 16.96 6.64 10.74
CA LEU A 854 15.87 7.06 11.62
C LEU A 854 15.49 8.52 11.39
N GLU A 855 16.45 9.43 11.24
CA GLU A 855 16.17 10.84 10.96
C GLU A 855 15.47 11.03 9.61
N MET A 856 15.91 10.33 8.56
CA MET A 856 15.25 10.38 7.24
C MET A 856 13.82 9.86 7.30
N PHE A 857 13.62 8.68 7.90
CA PHE A 857 12.29 8.08 8.02
C PHE A 857 11.37 8.91 8.94
N SER A 858 11.90 9.52 10.00
CA SER A 858 11.15 10.43 10.87
C SER A 858 10.65 11.67 10.10
N LYS A 859 11.43 12.20 9.15
CA LYS A 859 10.98 13.29 8.26
C LYS A 859 9.85 12.83 7.32
N GLU A 860 9.93 11.62 6.78
CA GLU A 860 8.88 11.01 5.95
C GLU A 860 7.57 10.86 6.77
N LEU A 861 7.65 10.29 7.98
CA LEU A 861 6.49 10.16 8.87
C LEU A 861 5.89 11.51 9.24
N LYS A 862 6.72 12.54 9.49
CA LYS A 862 6.25 13.90 9.77
C LYS A 862 5.53 14.53 8.57
N LYS A 863 5.90 14.17 7.34
CA LYS A 863 5.16 14.60 6.14
C LYS A 863 3.78 13.94 6.07
N ARG A 864 3.71 12.64 6.38
CA ARG A 864 2.47 11.84 6.33
C ARG A 864 1.49 12.19 7.46
N ASN A 865 1.99 12.41 8.67
CA ASN A 865 1.21 12.81 9.84
C ASN A 865 1.92 13.98 10.55
N PRO A 866 1.69 15.24 10.11
CA PRO A 866 2.37 16.41 10.68
C PRO A 866 2.05 16.68 12.15
N HIS A 867 0.87 16.25 12.59
CA HIS A 867 0.33 16.50 13.92
C HIS A 867 -0.16 15.19 14.55
N PRO A 868 0.74 14.24 14.87
CA PRO A 868 0.37 12.99 15.51
C PRO A 868 -0.24 13.30 16.87
N LYS A 869 -1.41 12.73 17.14
CA LYS A 869 -2.17 12.91 18.38
C LYS A 869 -2.31 11.58 19.08
N ALA A 870 -2.29 11.63 20.41
CA ALA A 870 -2.66 10.49 21.22
C ALA A 870 -4.15 10.15 20.98
N CYS A 871 -4.47 8.86 20.98
CA CYS A 871 -5.83 8.34 20.93
C CYS A 871 -6.07 7.37 22.09
N LYS A 872 -7.31 6.90 22.25
CA LYS A 872 -7.67 6.01 23.37
C LYS A 872 -6.93 4.67 23.23
N LYS A 873 -6.48 4.09 24.35
CA LYS A 873 -5.92 2.73 24.35
C LYS A 873 -7.00 1.70 24.02
N GLY A 874 -6.60 0.57 23.45
CA GLY A 874 -7.53 -0.46 22.94
C GLY A 874 -7.74 -0.38 21.42
N PRO A 875 -8.99 -0.47 20.93
CA PRO A 875 -9.28 -0.76 19.52
C PRO A 875 -8.89 0.33 18.53
N ASP A 876 -8.75 1.58 18.99
CA ASP A 876 -8.43 2.73 18.13
C ASP A 876 -6.92 2.84 17.81
N ARG A 877 -6.08 1.94 18.33
CA ARG A 877 -4.60 1.95 18.14
C ARG A 877 -4.09 0.80 17.29
N ALA A 878 -4.84 0.39 16.27
CA ALA A 878 -4.32 -0.56 15.29
C ALA A 878 -3.42 0.13 14.25
N ILE A 879 -2.63 -0.67 13.55
CA ILE A 879 -1.72 -0.25 12.48
C ILE A 879 -2.00 -1.06 11.22
N ALA A 880 -1.95 -0.42 10.05
CA ALA A 880 -2.10 -1.14 8.79
C ALA A 880 -0.87 -2.00 8.49
N VAL A 881 -1.06 -3.19 7.89
CA VAL A 881 0.06 -4.09 7.58
C VAL A 881 1.09 -3.43 6.66
N ARG A 882 0.66 -2.58 5.71
CA ARG A 882 1.58 -1.81 4.86
C ARG A 882 2.59 -0.98 5.66
N ASP A 883 2.18 -0.42 6.81
CA ASP A 883 3.04 0.45 7.62
C ASP A 883 4.05 -0.35 8.44
N VAL A 884 3.70 -1.61 8.79
CA VAL A 884 4.62 -2.57 9.41
C VAL A 884 5.64 -3.06 8.37
N LEU A 885 5.20 -3.37 7.16
CA LEU A 885 6.06 -3.80 6.05
C LEU A 885 7.01 -2.68 5.60
N GLU A 886 6.53 -1.46 5.47
CA GLU A 886 7.36 -0.29 5.14
C GLU A 886 8.46 -0.08 6.19
N LEU A 887 8.12 -0.19 7.48
CA LEU A 887 9.12 -0.15 8.56
C LEU A 887 10.18 -1.23 8.37
N TYR A 888 9.77 -2.47 8.08
CA TYR A 888 10.72 -3.55 7.83
C TYR A 888 11.63 -3.23 6.63
N GLU A 889 11.08 -2.83 5.49
CA GLU A 889 11.82 -2.51 4.27
C GLU A 889 12.85 -1.39 4.49
N LYS A 890 12.44 -0.29 5.16
CA LYS A 890 13.31 0.87 5.42
C LYS A 890 14.49 0.54 6.33
N PHE A 891 14.34 -0.46 7.20
CA PHE A 891 15.35 -0.85 8.19
C PHE A 891 15.89 -2.27 7.99
N ALA A 892 15.58 -2.95 6.88
CA ALA A 892 15.93 -4.36 6.64
C ALA A 892 17.44 -4.64 6.84
N ALA A 893 18.30 -3.73 6.37
CA ALA A 893 19.76 -3.82 6.51
C ALA A 893 20.25 -3.83 7.98
N PHE A 894 19.46 -3.27 8.91
CA PHE A 894 19.77 -3.23 10.34
C PHE A 894 19.05 -4.33 11.12
N ILE A 895 17.86 -4.72 10.67
CA ILE A 895 17.04 -5.73 11.32
C ILE A 895 17.65 -7.11 11.08
N LYS A 896 18.03 -7.44 9.83
CA LYS A 896 18.55 -8.77 9.47
C LYS A 896 17.64 -9.88 10.02
N ASP A 897 18.16 -10.74 10.89
CA ASP A 897 17.48 -11.86 11.55
C ASP A 897 17.07 -11.55 13.02
N ARG A 898 17.03 -10.27 13.39
CA ARG A 898 16.67 -9.81 14.75
C ARG A 898 15.16 -9.81 14.96
N ASN A 899 14.78 -9.66 16.22
CA ASN A 899 13.41 -9.79 16.71
C ASN A 899 12.91 -8.52 17.40
N MET A 900 11.73 -8.57 18.00
CA MET A 900 11.06 -7.39 18.53
C MET A 900 11.80 -6.75 19.72
N TYR A 901 12.63 -7.52 20.44
CA TYR A 901 13.52 -6.98 21.48
C TYR A 901 14.59 -6.04 20.93
N TYR A 902 14.93 -6.15 19.65
CA TYR A 902 15.78 -5.18 18.96
C TYR A 902 14.95 -4.02 18.39
N ILE A 903 13.84 -4.33 17.71
CA ILE A 903 12.99 -3.35 17.00
C ILE A 903 12.49 -2.24 17.94
N ASP A 904 11.98 -2.61 19.11
CA ASP A 904 11.42 -1.64 20.06
C ASP A 904 12.45 -0.58 20.54
N PRO A 905 13.57 -0.95 21.21
CA PRO A 905 14.54 0.04 21.71
C PRO A 905 15.32 0.76 20.61
N ASN A 906 15.69 0.06 19.53
CA ASN A 906 16.60 0.62 18.52
C ASN A 906 15.88 1.42 17.45
N ILE A 907 14.63 1.11 17.15
CA ILE A 907 13.87 1.73 16.05
C ILE A 907 12.64 2.46 16.58
N LEU A 908 11.67 1.74 17.17
CA LEU A 908 10.36 2.33 17.50
C LEU A 908 10.45 3.43 18.54
N ARG A 909 11.03 3.16 19.71
CA ARG A 909 11.26 4.17 20.74
C ARG A 909 12.20 5.27 20.26
N ARG A 910 13.01 5.08 19.22
CA ARG A 910 13.77 6.20 18.65
C ARG A 910 12.87 7.11 17.82
N LEU A 911 12.04 6.53 16.95
CA LEU A 911 11.07 7.27 16.14
C LEU A 911 10.03 8.01 16.99
N THR A 912 9.57 7.41 18.09
CA THR A 912 8.53 8.00 18.95
C THR A 912 9.08 8.87 20.09
N SER A 913 10.40 8.92 20.30
CA SER A 913 11.05 9.61 21.43
C SER A 913 10.68 11.08 21.61
N THR A 914 10.49 11.82 20.52
CA THR A 914 10.18 13.26 20.58
C THR A 914 8.77 13.52 21.13
N ARG A 915 7.81 12.63 20.86
CA ARG A 915 6.39 12.81 21.21
C ARG A 915 5.93 11.90 22.36
N LYS A 916 6.68 10.82 22.64
CA LYS A 916 6.35 9.77 23.62
C LYS A 916 4.97 9.13 23.38
N LEU A 917 4.67 8.82 22.12
CA LEU A 917 3.45 8.14 21.68
C LEU A 917 3.74 6.67 21.31
N SER A 918 2.68 5.88 21.10
CA SER A 918 2.78 4.59 20.41
C SER A 918 3.18 4.79 18.95
N TYR A 919 3.68 3.72 18.29
CA TYR A 919 4.03 3.82 16.88
C TYR A 919 2.78 3.97 16.00
N ALA A 920 1.67 3.30 16.35
CA ALA A 920 0.38 3.46 15.68
C ALA A 920 -0.09 4.93 15.67
N GLU A 921 0.01 5.63 16.80
CA GLU A 921 -0.33 7.06 16.89
C GLU A 921 0.61 7.95 16.05
N LEU A 922 1.88 7.57 15.94
CA LEU A 922 2.86 8.31 15.15
C LEU A 922 2.55 8.24 13.64
N VAL A 923 2.26 7.04 13.12
CA VAL A 923 2.02 6.83 11.68
C VAL A 923 0.62 7.25 11.23
N GLY A 924 -0.36 7.19 12.13
CA GLY A 924 -1.78 7.41 11.83
C GLY A 924 -2.61 6.21 12.30
N PRO A 925 -3.21 6.27 13.49
CA PRO A 925 -3.85 5.12 14.09
C PRO A 925 -5.10 4.68 13.32
N GLN A 926 -5.36 3.38 13.31
CA GLN A 926 -6.50 2.75 12.64
C GLN A 926 -7.37 2.01 13.64
N GLN A 927 -8.61 1.74 13.25
CA GLN A 927 -9.49 0.86 14.01
C GLN A 927 -9.06 -0.61 13.82
N VAL A 928 -9.05 -1.41 14.90
CA VAL A 928 -8.66 -2.82 14.85
C VAL A 928 -9.60 -3.65 13.99
N GLN A 929 -9.03 -4.44 13.07
CA GLN A 929 -9.73 -5.54 12.40
C GLN A 929 -9.29 -6.90 12.96
N TRP A 930 -8.00 -7.06 13.21
CA TRP A 930 -7.41 -8.31 13.71
C TRP A 930 -6.51 -8.07 14.90
N PHE A 931 -6.57 -8.95 15.89
CA PHE A 931 -5.67 -8.94 17.03
C PHE A 931 -4.47 -9.85 16.77
N VAL A 932 -3.26 -9.44 17.13
CA VAL A 932 -2.05 -10.26 16.94
C VAL A 932 -1.49 -10.73 18.28
N SER A 933 -1.50 -12.05 18.48
CA SER A 933 -0.79 -12.72 19.57
C SER A 933 0.57 -13.22 19.07
N HIS A 934 1.65 -12.83 19.73
CA HIS A 934 3.00 -13.19 19.28
C HIS A 934 4.05 -13.19 20.38
N TRP A 935 5.14 -13.91 20.15
CA TRP A 935 6.34 -13.84 20.97
C TRP A 935 7.33 -12.81 20.41
N TRP A 936 7.81 -11.91 21.27
CA TRP A 936 8.82 -10.89 20.91
C TRP A 936 10.15 -11.47 20.43
N GLY A 937 10.45 -12.73 20.75
CA GLY A 937 11.66 -13.41 20.29
C GLY A 937 11.61 -13.90 18.84
N THR A 938 10.43 -13.94 18.23
CA THR A 938 10.23 -14.32 16.83
C THR A 938 10.97 -13.36 15.91
N ARG A 939 11.70 -13.90 14.91
CA ARG A 939 12.40 -13.09 13.90
C ARG A 939 11.40 -12.13 13.24
N PHE A 940 11.75 -10.84 13.15
CA PHE A 940 10.81 -9.82 12.68
C PHE A 940 10.43 -10.00 11.19
N GLN A 941 11.33 -10.60 10.40
CA GLN A 941 11.05 -11.00 9.01
C GLN A 941 9.93 -12.05 8.93
N VAL A 942 10.01 -13.12 9.72
CA VAL A 942 9.00 -14.20 9.79
C VAL A 942 7.65 -13.60 10.20
N TYR A 943 7.68 -12.71 11.18
CA TYR A 943 6.51 -11.98 11.64
C TYR A 943 5.84 -11.16 10.53
N CYS A 944 6.62 -10.39 9.76
CA CYS A 944 6.12 -9.61 8.62
C CYS A 944 5.52 -10.49 7.52
N LEU A 945 6.18 -11.61 7.19
CA LEU A 945 5.70 -12.57 6.20
C LEU A 945 4.36 -13.19 6.65
N ALA A 946 4.27 -13.62 7.91
CA ALA A 946 3.05 -14.19 8.45
C ALA A 946 1.86 -13.23 8.39
N LEU A 947 2.06 -11.94 8.75
CA LEU A 947 1.02 -10.92 8.62
C LEU A 947 0.63 -10.65 7.16
N GLN A 948 1.60 -10.59 6.25
CA GLN A 948 1.34 -10.40 4.83
C GLN A 948 0.52 -11.56 4.25
N ARG A 949 0.89 -12.80 4.57
CA ARG A 949 0.16 -14.01 4.13
C ARG A 949 -1.25 -14.04 4.68
N HIS A 950 -1.41 -13.69 5.96
CA HIS A 950 -2.72 -13.58 6.58
C HIS A 950 -3.58 -12.52 5.89
N ALA A 951 -3.06 -11.30 5.70
CA ALA A 951 -3.78 -10.20 5.03
C ALA A 951 -4.28 -10.60 3.63
N LYS A 952 -3.41 -11.22 2.83
CA LYS A 952 -3.77 -11.73 1.49
C LYS A 952 -4.85 -12.80 1.55
N ALA A 953 -4.75 -13.72 2.51
CA ALA A 953 -5.72 -14.80 2.64
C ALA A 953 -7.11 -14.31 3.04
N VAL A 954 -7.22 -13.34 3.94
CA VAL A 954 -8.52 -12.83 4.41
C VAL A 954 -9.16 -11.79 3.51
N CYS A 955 -8.40 -11.19 2.59
CA CYS A 955 -8.92 -10.25 1.60
C CYS A 955 -9.31 -10.93 0.27
N GLU A 956 -8.93 -12.20 0.07
CA GLU A 956 -9.19 -12.97 -1.16
C GLU A 956 -8.77 -12.25 -2.46
N THR A 957 -7.80 -11.34 -2.36
CA THR A 957 -7.26 -10.57 -3.49
C THR A 957 -5.74 -10.46 -3.40
N LEU A 958 -5.10 -10.37 -4.57
CA LEU A 958 -3.67 -10.12 -4.69
C LEU A 958 -3.33 -8.63 -4.69
N ASP A 959 -4.33 -7.74 -4.81
CA ASP A 959 -4.14 -6.29 -4.87
C ASP A 959 -3.51 -5.72 -3.57
N PRO A 960 -2.27 -5.21 -3.63
CA PRO A 960 -1.58 -4.58 -2.50
C PRO A 960 -2.32 -3.40 -1.86
N ALA A 961 -3.13 -2.65 -2.61
CA ALA A 961 -3.89 -1.55 -2.07
C ALA A 961 -4.97 -2.03 -1.07
N VAL A 962 -5.58 -3.18 -1.35
CA VAL A 962 -6.66 -3.77 -0.55
C VAL A 962 -6.09 -4.50 0.67
N TRP A 963 -5.24 -5.52 0.48
CA TRP A 963 -4.71 -6.27 1.63
C TRP A 963 -3.71 -5.45 2.47
N GLY A 964 -3.06 -4.44 1.86
CA GLY A 964 -2.17 -3.52 2.58
C GLY A 964 -2.90 -2.63 3.59
N ALA A 965 -4.21 -2.41 3.41
CA ALA A 965 -5.04 -1.63 4.31
C ALA A 965 -5.55 -2.43 5.53
N THR A 966 -5.38 -3.76 5.56
CA THR A 966 -5.79 -4.58 6.70
C THR A 966 -5.08 -4.13 7.97
N SER A 967 -5.85 -3.85 9.02
CA SER A 967 -5.34 -3.27 10.27
C SER A 967 -5.22 -4.30 11.39
N TYR A 968 -4.11 -4.22 12.11
CA TYR A 968 -3.73 -5.15 13.17
C TYR A 968 -3.48 -4.40 14.47
N TRP A 969 -4.03 -4.89 15.56
CA TRP A 969 -3.60 -4.48 16.90
C TRP A 969 -2.43 -5.37 17.33
N ILE A 970 -1.29 -4.76 17.60
CA ILE A 970 -0.03 -5.45 17.86
C ILE A 970 0.62 -4.80 19.08
N CYS A 971 0.89 -5.59 20.13
CA CYS A 971 1.30 -5.04 21.42
C CYS A 971 2.55 -4.14 21.36
N THR A 972 3.52 -4.41 20.47
CA THR A 972 4.71 -3.55 20.32
C THR A 972 4.41 -2.20 19.65
N PHE A 973 3.52 -2.16 18.65
CA PHE A 973 3.21 -0.94 17.89
C PHE A 973 2.06 -0.13 18.49
N SER A 974 1.09 -0.80 19.11
CA SER A 974 -0.16 -0.24 19.62
C SER A 974 -0.07 0.28 21.05
N ASN A 975 0.74 -0.35 21.91
CA ASN A 975 0.97 0.15 23.27
C ASN A 975 1.93 1.34 23.24
N ASN A 976 1.70 2.33 24.11
CA ASN A 976 2.69 3.35 24.37
C ASN A 976 3.85 2.77 25.20
N GLN A 977 4.96 2.46 24.54
CA GLN A 977 6.15 1.86 25.16
C GLN A 977 6.82 2.75 26.23
N TYR A 978 6.42 4.03 26.35
CA TYR A 978 6.87 4.93 27.42
C TYR A 978 6.01 4.85 28.68
N GLN A 979 4.79 4.31 28.59
CA GLN A 979 3.77 4.31 29.64
C GLN A 979 3.13 2.93 29.78
N ILE A 980 3.92 1.86 29.69
CA ILE A 980 3.41 0.47 29.75
C ILE A 980 2.57 0.20 31.01
N THR A 981 2.91 0.78 32.16
CA THR A 981 2.10 0.65 33.37
C THR A 981 0.68 1.19 33.19
N GLU A 982 0.51 2.30 32.46
CA GLU A 982 -0.80 2.86 32.13
C GLU A 982 -1.53 2.02 31.08
N GLU A 983 -0.81 1.40 30.14
CA GLU A 983 -1.36 0.48 29.15
C GLU A 983 -1.95 -0.78 29.79
N LEU A 984 -1.30 -1.31 30.83
CA LEU A 984 -1.77 -2.47 31.59
C LEU A 984 -2.95 -2.15 32.50
N GLY A 985 -3.01 -0.93 33.05
CA GLY A 985 -4.05 -0.52 33.99
C GLY A 985 -3.92 -1.17 35.37
N THR A 986 -4.95 -1.03 36.20
CA THR A 986 -4.97 -1.62 37.56
C THR A 986 -5.56 -3.04 37.58
N SER A 987 -6.35 -3.37 36.55
CA SER A 987 -6.94 -4.68 36.31
C SER A 987 -6.65 -5.12 34.89
N HIS A 988 -6.50 -6.43 34.66
CA HIS A 988 -6.30 -7.01 33.32
C HIS A 988 -7.41 -6.59 32.34
N LYS A 989 -8.64 -6.32 32.80
CA LYS A 989 -9.75 -5.83 31.95
C LYS A 989 -9.59 -4.38 31.47
N GLU A 990 -8.75 -3.60 32.14
CA GLU A 990 -8.42 -2.23 31.75
C GLU A 990 -7.24 -2.19 30.78
N SER A 991 -6.60 -3.33 30.52
CA SER A 991 -5.43 -3.39 29.66
C SER A 991 -5.78 -3.09 28.21
N SER A 992 -4.84 -2.46 27.51
CA SER A 992 -5.00 -2.11 26.09
C SER A 992 -5.30 -3.33 25.21
N PHE A 993 -4.69 -4.49 25.50
CA PHE A 993 -4.95 -5.72 24.76
C PHE A 993 -6.35 -6.29 25.02
N TYR A 994 -6.82 -6.30 26.27
CA TYR A 994 -8.18 -6.75 26.57
C TYR A 994 -9.21 -5.87 25.88
N LEU A 995 -9.04 -4.55 25.95
CA LEU A 995 -9.93 -3.57 25.32
C LEU A 995 -9.96 -3.71 23.79
N ALA A 996 -8.82 -4.00 23.15
CA ALA A 996 -8.76 -4.20 21.71
C ALA A 996 -9.47 -5.49 21.29
N LEU A 997 -9.22 -6.60 21.99
CA LEU A 997 -9.78 -7.91 21.68
C LEU A 997 -11.30 -7.97 21.96
N HIS A 998 -11.77 -7.39 23.08
CA HIS A 998 -13.19 -7.32 23.49
C HIS A 998 -13.96 -6.12 22.90
N SER A 999 -13.45 -5.50 21.85
CA SER A 999 -14.05 -4.29 21.26
C SER A 999 -15.36 -4.54 20.49
N GLY A 1000 -15.69 -5.80 20.20
CA GLY A 1000 -16.83 -6.21 19.37
C GLY A 1000 -16.64 -6.00 17.86
N ILE A 1001 -15.62 -5.25 17.46
CA ILE A 1001 -15.23 -5.01 16.05
C ILE A 1001 -14.04 -5.87 15.60
N CYS A 1002 -13.24 -6.37 16.56
CA CYS A 1002 -12.17 -7.32 16.27
C CYS A 1002 -12.77 -8.61 15.70
N ARG A 1003 -12.25 -9.06 14.56
CA ARG A 1003 -12.77 -10.21 13.82
C ARG A 1003 -12.21 -11.54 14.30
N GLY A 1004 -11.04 -11.55 14.92
CA GLY A 1004 -10.34 -12.78 15.32
C GLY A 1004 -8.92 -12.52 15.78
N THR A 1005 -8.23 -13.58 16.18
CA THR A 1005 -6.86 -13.54 16.70
C THR A 1005 -5.90 -14.25 15.75
N CYS A 1006 -4.93 -13.51 15.23
CA CYS A 1006 -3.77 -14.03 14.51
C CYS A 1006 -2.68 -14.42 15.51
N MET A 1007 -2.46 -15.72 15.70
CA MET A 1007 -1.34 -16.21 16.50
C MET A 1007 -0.15 -16.50 15.59
N ILE A 1008 0.90 -15.68 15.71
CA ILE A 1008 2.11 -15.81 14.89
C ILE A 1008 2.99 -16.90 15.49
N LEU A 1009 3.01 -18.08 14.88
CA LEU A 1009 3.78 -19.24 15.34
C LEU A 1009 5.12 -19.35 14.60
N ASP A 1010 6.16 -19.67 15.36
CA ASP A 1010 7.38 -20.26 14.83
C ASP A 1010 7.28 -21.79 14.85
N GLU A 1011 8.27 -22.46 14.24
CA GLU A 1011 8.38 -23.93 14.19
C GLU A 1011 8.39 -24.60 15.58
N MET A 1012 8.66 -23.84 16.64
CA MET A 1012 8.71 -24.32 18.03
C MET A 1012 7.48 -23.92 18.86
N ALA A 1013 6.50 -23.25 18.25
CA ALA A 1013 5.30 -22.70 18.89
C ALA A 1013 5.61 -21.90 20.18
N MET A 1014 6.71 -21.15 20.18
CA MET A 1014 7.18 -20.39 21.35
C MET A 1014 6.17 -19.42 21.97
N PRO A 1015 5.25 -18.76 21.23
CA PRO A 1015 4.22 -17.92 21.84
C PRO A 1015 3.41 -18.65 22.90
N LEU A 1016 3.07 -19.93 22.70
CA LEU A 1016 2.25 -20.69 23.64
C LEU A 1016 2.98 -21.07 24.94
N LYS A 1017 4.30 -20.83 25.01
CA LYS A 1017 5.09 -20.92 26.25
C LYS A 1017 5.16 -19.60 27.02
N ARG A 1018 4.39 -18.58 26.62
CA ARG A 1018 4.39 -17.25 27.26
C ARG A 1018 3.04 -16.99 27.92
N SER A 1019 3.06 -16.66 29.22
CA SER A 1019 1.81 -16.48 29.98
C SER A 1019 0.91 -15.39 29.38
N TRP A 1020 1.47 -14.29 28.87
CA TRP A 1020 0.67 -13.25 28.22
C TRP A 1020 -0.03 -13.71 26.93
N CYS A 1021 0.60 -14.56 26.12
CA CYS A 1021 -0.04 -15.15 24.95
C CYS A 1021 -1.09 -16.20 25.35
N LEU A 1022 -0.88 -16.92 26.47
CA LEU A 1022 -1.91 -17.77 27.05
C LEU A 1022 -3.14 -16.98 27.50
N PHE A 1023 -2.95 -15.78 28.08
CA PHE A 1023 -4.07 -14.89 28.37
C PHE A 1023 -4.82 -14.48 27.10
N GLU A 1024 -4.12 -14.11 26.03
CA GLU A 1024 -4.72 -13.75 24.73
C GLU A 1024 -5.48 -14.93 24.11
N LEU A 1025 -4.93 -16.15 24.22
CA LEU A 1025 -5.60 -17.39 23.81
C LEU A 1025 -6.87 -17.64 24.61
N LEU A 1026 -6.79 -17.56 25.94
CA LEU A 1026 -7.96 -17.73 26.83
C LEU A 1026 -9.09 -16.78 26.42
N GLN A 1027 -8.78 -15.49 26.25
CA GLN A 1027 -9.78 -14.50 25.87
C GLN A 1027 -10.34 -14.73 24.46
N THR A 1028 -9.53 -15.24 23.53
CA THR A 1028 -9.98 -15.62 22.19
C THR A 1028 -11.01 -16.75 22.26
N ILE A 1029 -10.75 -17.80 23.04
CA ILE A 1029 -11.66 -18.94 23.24
C ILE A 1029 -12.98 -18.48 23.89
N THR A 1030 -12.91 -17.62 24.91
CA THR A 1030 -14.10 -17.06 25.57
C THR A 1030 -14.96 -16.24 24.58
N LEU A 1031 -14.34 -15.52 23.64
CA LEU A 1031 -15.04 -14.75 22.60
C LEU A 1031 -15.64 -15.63 21.51
N GLU A 1032 -15.00 -16.71 21.11
CA GLU A 1032 -15.57 -17.69 20.16
C GLU A 1032 -16.90 -18.26 20.66
N GLN A 1033 -17.02 -18.47 21.98
CA GLN A 1033 -18.24 -18.99 22.59
C GLN A 1033 -19.34 -17.94 22.75
N SER A 1034 -18.97 -16.66 22.91
CA SER A 1034 -19.90 -15.60 23.30
C SER A 1034 -20.26 -14.62 22.18
N GLN A 1035 -19.44 -14.50 21.13
CA GLN A 1035 -19.61 -13.51 20.07
C GLN A 1035 -19.90 -14.16 18.71
N VAL A 1036 -21.08 -13.91 18.17
CA VAL A 1036 -21.48 -14.37 16.82
C VAL A 1036 -20.62 -13.66 15.76
N GLY A 1037 -20.01 -14.44 14.86
CA GLY A 1037 -19.20 -13.92 13.75
C GLY A 1037 -17.73 -13.68 14.06
N PHE A 1038 -17.29 -13.89 15.31
CA PHE A 1038 -15.87 -13.92 15.65
C PHE A 1038 -15.22 -15.16 15.02
N LYS A 1039 -14.14 -14.97 14.26
CA LYS A 1039 -13.43 -16.00 13.48
C LYS A 1039 -12.52 -16.88 14.33
N GLY A 1040 -12.30 -16.50 15.59
CA GLY A 1040 -11.51 -17.28 16.52
C GLY A 1040 -10.01 -17.21 16.28
N LEU A 1041 -9.33 -18.29 16.66
CA LEU A 1041 -7.89 -18.45 16.60
C LEU A 1041 -7.38 -18.90 15.22
N LEU A 1042 -6.51 -18.09 14.62
CA LEU A 1042 -5.83 -18.37 13.35
C LEU A 1042 -4.33 -18.58 13.58
N PHE A 1043 -3.81 -19.74 13.21
CA PHE A 1043 -2.40 -20.10 13.28
C PHE A 1043 -1.66 -19.58 12.04
N CYS A 1044 -0.90 -18.51 12.21
CA CYS A 1044 -0.21 -17.80 11.14
C CYS A 1044 1.29 -18.11 11.16
N THR A 1045 1.85 -18.52 10.03
CA THR A 1045 3.27 -18.80 9.83
C THR A 1045 3.81 -18.03 8.64
N GLU A 1046 5.13 -18.00 8.43
CA GLU A 1046 5.72 -17.39 7.24
C GLU A 1046 5.30 -18.05 5.92
N ASN A 1047 4.84 -19.30 5.98
CA ASN A 1047 4.40 -20.07 4.81
C ASN A 1047 2.91 -19.92 4.52
N GLY A 1048 2.10 -19.46 5.48
CA GLY A 1048 0.65 -19.33 5.31
C GLY A 1048 -0.11 -19.50 6.62
N VAL A 1049 -1.43 -19.45 6.51
CA VAL A 1049 -2.37 -19.66 7.63
C VAL A 1049 -2.82 -21.11 7.62
N LEU A 1050 -2.55 -21.87 8.68
CA LEU A 1050 -2.86 -23.31 8.75
C LEU A 1050 -4.37 -23.54 8.66
N ASN A 1051 -5.17 -22.68 9.28
CA ASN A 1051 -6.63 -22.77 9.27
C ASN A 1051 -7.24 -22.68 7.86
N PHE A 1052 -6.50 -22.17 6.86
CA PHE A 1052 -6.92 -22.09 5.46
C PHE A 1052 -6.27 -23.15 4.57
N GLY A 1053 -5.50 -24.09 5.15
CA GLY A 1053 -4.73 -25.08 4.42
C GLY A 1053 -3.56 -24.49 3.62
N ALA A 1054 -3.21 -23.22 3.84
CA ALA A 1054 -2.25 -22.50 3.01
C ALA A 1054 -0.78 -22.70 3.44
N SER A 1055 -0.54 -23.37 4.57
CA SER A 1055 0.80 -23.67 5.09
C SER A 1055 1.38 -24.94 4.46
N THR A 1056 2.70 -24.99 4.32
CA THR A 1056 3.43 -26.18 3.87
C THR A 1056 3.18 -27.37 4.80
N VAL A 1057 3.08 -28.58 4.23
CA VAL A 1057 2.91 -29.85 4.97
C VAL A 1057 3.92 -29.99 6.12
N GLU A 1058 5.20 -29.72 5.85
CA GLU A 1058 6.28 -29.84 6.83
C GLU A 1058 6.05 -28.95 8.06
N MET A 1059 5.83 -27.64 7.84
CA MET A 1059 5.53 -26.69 8.92
C MET A 1059 4.26 -27.08 9.69
N SER A 1060 3.21 -27.50 9.00
CA SER A 1060 1.95 -27.93 9.62
C SER A 1060 2.19 -29.14 10.53
N MET A 1061 2.92 -30.15 10.06
CA MET A 1061 3.27 -31.34 10.86
C MET A 1061 4.14 -31.00 12.07
N GLN A 1062 5.16 -30.16 11.90
CA GLN A 1062 6.04 -29.74 12.99
C GLN A 1062 5.26 -29.01 14.10
N ILE A 1063 4.40 -28.05 13.72
CA ILE A 1063 3.55 -27.34 14.68
C ILE A 1063 2.59 -28.32 15.36
N GLY A 1064 1.94 -29.21 14.60
CA GLY A 1064 1.05 -30.25 15.13
C GLY A 1064 1.73 -31.13 16.18
N GLU A 1065 2.93 -31.63 15.89
CA GLU A 1065 3.72 -32.46 16.81
C GLU A 1065 4.08 -31.68 18.08
N ARG A 1066 4.54 -30.43 17.94
CA ARG A 1066 4.85 -29.57 19.10
C ARG A 1066 3.63 -29.30 19.97
N LEU A 1067 2.49 -28.97 19.38
CA LEU A 1067 1.26 -28.67 20.13
C LEU A 1067 0.62 -29.91 20.76
N SER A 1068 0.89 -31.10 20.22
CA SER A 1068 0.41 -32.35 20.83
C SER A 1068 1.01 -32.60 22.21
N THR A 1069 2.27 -32.18 22.43
CA THR A 1069 3.04 -32.42 23.66
C THR A 1069 3.16 -31.20 24.57
N LEU A 1070 2.84 -30.00 24.08
CA LEU A 1070 2.91 -28.76 24.85
C LEU A 1070 1.84 -28.74 25.95
N SER A 1071 2.22 -28.31 27.16
CA SER A 1071 1.29 -27.96 28.25
C SER A 1071 1.31 -26.46 28.50
N LEU A 1072 0.14 -25.84 28.49
CA LEU A 1072 0.01 -24.40 28.73
C LEU A 1072 0.31 -23.99 30.18
N GLU A 1073 0.30 -24.93 31.12
CA GLU A 1073 0.67 -24.67 32.53
C GLU A 1073 2.16 -24.33 32.71
N ASP A 1074 2.98 -24.80 31.77
CA ASP A 1074 4.42 -24.53 31.75
C ASP A 1074 4.75 -23.12 31.23
N ALA A 1075 3.74 -22.35 30.80
CA ALA A 1075 3.96 -21.01 30.27
C ALA A 1075 4.66 -20.09 31.29
N GLU A 1076 5.63 -19.31 30.80
CA GLU A 1076 6.48 -18.44 31.61
C GLU A 1076 6.17 -16.95 31.39
N ALA A 1077 6.38 -16.16 32.44
CA ALA A 1077 6.31 -14.70 32.42
C ALA A 1077 7.58 -14.11 33.03
N THR A 1078 7.95 -12.91 32.57
CA THR A 1078 9.09 -12.16 33.13
C THR A 1078 8.84 -11.78 34.60
N THR A 1079 7.57 -11.56 34.97
CA THR A 1079 7.14 -11.23 36.32
C THR A 1079 6.31 -12.39 36.87
N GLU A 1080 6.69 -12.93 38.02
CA GLU A 1080 5.98 -14.04 38.67
C GLU A 1080 4.52 -13.66 39.02
N GLN A 1081 4.28 -12.39 39.35
CA GLN A 1081 2.94 -11.85 39.59
C GLN A 1081 2.02 -12.01 38.37
N ASP A 1082 2.50 -11.72 37.16
CA ASP A 1082 1.72 -11.86 35.92
C ASP A 1082 1.39 -13.34 35.66
N LYS A 1083 2.37 -14.23 35.86
CA LYS A 1083 2.15 -15.69 35.74
C LYS A 1083 1.07 -16.15 36.70
N ASN A 1084 1.14 -15.76 37.97
CA ASN A 1084 0.17 -16.16 38.98
C ASN A 1084 -1.24 -15.63 38.68
N MET A 1085 -1.34 -14.36 38.25
CA MET A 1085 -2.61 -13.76 37.84
C MET A 1085 -3.24 -14.52 36.66
N ILE A 1086 -2.47 -14.79 35.60
CA ILE A 1086 -2.98 -15.47 34.40
C ILE A 1086 -3.34 -16.93 34.70
N THR A 1087 -2.54 -17.60 35.53
CA THR A 1087 -2.84 -18.95 36.02
C THR A 1087 -4.18 -18.97 36.75
N GLN A 1088 -4.44 -17.99 37.63
CA GLN A 1088 -5.71 -17.88 38.33
C GLN A 1088 -6.88 -17.60 37.37
N LEU A 1089 -6.68 -16.77 36.34
CA LEU A 1089 -7.71 -16.51 35.33
C LEU A 1089 -8.08 -17.75 34.54
N VAL A 1090 -7.10 -18.57 34.13
CA VAL A 1090 -7.36 -19.86 33.46
C VAL A 1090 -8.16 -20.78 34.37
N LEU A 1091 -7.78 -20.90 35.64
CA LEU A 1091 -8.52 -21.73 36.61
C LEU A 1091 -9.94 -21.21 36.90
N GLN A 1092 -10.17 -19.90 36.79
CA GLN A 1092 -11.49 -19.30 37.01
C GLN A 1092 -12.41 -19.42 35.78
N GLU A 1093 -11.89 -19.16 34.58
CA GLU A 1093 -12.68 -19.12 33.35
C GLU A 1093 -12.82 -20.50 32.68
N MET A 1094 -11.79 -21.35 32.77
CA MET A 1094 -11.77 -22.68 32.14
C MET A 1094 -11.86 -23.84 33.13
N GLU A 1095 -11.90 -23.57 34.43
CA GLU A 1095 -11.86 -24.53 35.56
C GLU A 1095 -10.56 -25.33 35.69
N SER A 1096 -9.89 -25.69 34.59
CA SER A 1096 -8.63 -26.44 34.58
C SER A 1096 -7.74 -26.13 33.37
N PHE A 1097 -6.43 -26.34 33.52
CA PHE A 1097 -5.48 -26.30 32.40
C PHE A 1097 -5.70 -27.41 31.38
N GLU A 1098 -6.23 -28.55 31.83
CA GLU A 1098 -6.57 -29.68 30.94
C GLU A 1098 -7.61 -29.27 29.90
N LYS A 1099 -8.66 -28.53 30.31
CA LYS A 1099 -9.70 -28.05 29.40
C LYS A 1099 -9.15 -27.14 28.31
N ILE A 1100 -8.34 -26.13 28.66
CA ILE A 1100 -7.77 -25.22 27.65
C ILE A 1100 -6.72 -25.92 26.76
N ASN A 1101 -5.95 -26.87 27.29
CA ASN A 1101 -5.06 -27.71 26.48
C ASN A 1101 -5.84 -28.55 25.48
N THR A 1102 -6.97 -29.14 25.88
CA THR A 1102 -7.85 -29.90 24.99
C THR A 1102 -8.42 -29.02 23.88
N VAL A 1103 -8.95 -27.84 24.22
CA VAL A 1103 -9.47 -26.88 23.23
C VAL A 1103 -8.38 -26.47 22.23
N LEU A 1104 -7.16 -26.19 22.69
CA LEU A 1104 -6.03 -25.88 21.79
C LEU A 1104 -5.72 -27.06 20.85
N ARG A 1105 -5.73 -28.30 21.36
CA ARG A 1105 -5.49 -29.51 20.57
C ARG A 1105 -6.59 -29.76 19.53
N GLU A 1106 -7.84 -29.47 19.87
CA GLU A 1106 -8.97 -29.53 18.92
C GLU A 1106 -8.80 -28.51 17.80
N HIS A 1107 -8.43 -27.26 18.13
CA HIS A 1107 -8.19 -26.21 17.13
C HIS A 1107 -7.07 -26.56 16.16
N ILE A 1108 -5.92 -27.04 16.65
CA ILE A 1108 -4.84 -27.48 15.76
C ILE A 1108 -5.23 -28.74 15.00
N GLY A 1109 -5.93 -29.69 15.61
CA GLY A 1109 -6.42 -30.89 14.94
C GLY A 1109 -7.32 -30.56 13.75
N HIS A 1110 -8.24 -29.60 13.91
CA HIS A 1110 -9.09 -29.10 12.84
C HIS A 1110 -8.27 -28.42 11.73
N ALA A 1111 -7.34 -27.53 12.07
CA ALA A 1111 -6.48 -26.86 11.09
C ALA A 1111 -5.59 -27.84 10.30
N LEU A 1112 -5.07 -28.89 10.95
CA LEU A 1112 -4.32 -29.96 10.29
C LEU A 1112 -5.20 -30.80 9.37
N GLY A 1113 -6.46 -31.05 9.75
CA GLY A 1113 -7.45 -31.69 8.89
C GLY A 1113 -7.62 -30.91 7.57
N ILE A 1114 -7.81 -29.60 7.64
CA ILE A 1114 -7.91 -28.73 6.45
C ILE A 1114 -6.63 -28.76 5.62
N CYS A 1115 -5.45 -28.71 6.25
CA CYS A 1115 -4.18 -28.81 5.53
C CYS A 1115 -4.04 -30.15 4.79
N ARG A 1116 -4.41 -31.26 5.44
CA ARG A 1116 -4.38 -32.59 4.83
C ARG A 1116 -5.31 -32.65 3.63
N ASP A 1117 -6.56 -32.22 3.79
CA ASP A 1117 -7.56 -32.30 2.73
C ASP A 1117 -7.11 -31.51 1.48
N ARG A 1118 -6.50 -30.33 1.68
CA ARG A 1118 -5.96 -29.52 0.59
C ARG A 1118 -4.78 -30.18 -0.12
N VAL A 1119 -3.88 -30.80 0.63
CA VAL A 1119 -2.73 -31.52 0.07
C VAL A 1119 -3.18 -32.74 -0.72
N ASP A 1120 -4.19 -33.47 -0.21
CA ASP A 1120 -4.79 -34.58 -0.92
C ASP A 1120 -5.46 -34.10 -2.23
N ASP A 1121 -6.15 -32.95 -2.21
CA ASP A 1121 -6.71 -32.33 -3.43
C ASP A 1121 -5.63 -31.91 -4.44
N ASP A 1122 -4.48 -31.40 -3.98
CA ASP A 1122 -3.35 -31.06 -4.85
C ASP A 1122 -2.72 -32.31 -5.49
N PHE A 1123 -2.55 -33.39 -4.72
CA PHE A 1123 -2.07 -34.68 -5.24
C PHE A 1123 -3.04 -35.29 -6.24
N ASP A 1124 -4.32 -35.26 -5.93
CA ASP A 1124 -5.38 -35.74 -6.80
C ASP A 1124 -5.38 -34.97 -8.14
N THR A 1125 -5.30 -33.65 -8.07
CA THR A 1125 -5.18 -32.78 -9.25
C THR A 1125 -3.92 -33.10 -10.06
N LEU A 1126 -2.80 -33.36 -9.38
CA LEU A 1126 -1.55 -33.75 -10.04
C LEU A 1126 -1.66 -35.12 -10.71
N PHE A 1127 -2.31 -36.11 -10.09
CA PHE A 1127 -2.50 -37.43 -10.68
C PHE A 1127 -3.45 -37.41 -11.88
N VAL A 1128 -4.45 -36.53 -11.90
CA VAL A 1128 -5.27 -36.26 -13.10
C VAL A 1128 -4.39 -35.68 -14.21
N LYS A 1129 -3.55 -34.69 -13.90
CA LYS A 1129 -2.62 -34.09 -14.89
C LYS A 1129 -1.58 -35.08 -15.42
N LEU A 1130 -1.18 -36.06 -14.60
CA LEU A 1130 -0.26 -37.13 -15.00
C LEU A 1130 -0.95 -38.30 -15.71
N GLY A 1131 -2.28 -38.29 -15.84
CA GLY A 1131 -3.06 -39.36 -16.47
C GLY A 1131 -3.10 -40.67 -15.68
N THR A 1132 -2.76 -40.64 -14.39
CA THR A 1132 -2.72 -41.83 -13.51
C THR A 1132 -3.99 -42.00 -12.67
N LEU A 1133 -4.81 -40.95 -12.58
CA LEU A 1133 -6.12 -40.96 -11.92
C LEU A 1133 -7.18 -40.45 -12.91
N ASP A 1134 -8.31 -41.12 -12.97
CA ASP A 1134 -9.46 -40.75 -13.80
C ASP A 1134 -10.31 -39.68 -13.08
N GLU A 1135 -10.90 -38.75 -13.81
CA GLU A 1135 -11.77 -37.68 -13.29
C GLU A 1135 -12.96 -38.26 -12.50
N ASP A 1136 -13.53 -39.38 -12.96
CA ASP A 1136 -14.62 -40.07 -12.26
C ASP A 1136 -14.18 -40.67 -10.92
N LYS A 1137 -12.96 -41.21 -10.89
CA LYS A 1137 -12.37 -41.74 -9.64
C LYS A 1137 -12.04 -40.63 -8.67
N LEU A 1138 -11.69 -39.43 -9.16
CA LEU A 1138 -11.50 -38.24 -8.34
C LEU A 1138 -12.81 -37.76 -7.72
N GLN A 1139 -13.90 -37.69 -8.50
CA GLN A 1139 -15.23 -37.34 -8.00
C GLN A 1139 -15.69 -38.33 -6.92
N ILE A 1140 -15.49 -39.63 -7.12
CA ILE A 1140 -15.80 -40.66 -6.12
C ILE A 1140 -14.92 -40.52 -4.87
N ALA A 1141 -13.62 -40.24 -5.03
CA ALA A 1141 -12.71 -40.03 -3.90
C ALA A 1141 -13.09 -38.80 -3.07
N ARG A 1142 -13.45 -37.69 -3.73
CA ARG A 1142 -13.94 -36.46 -3.10
C ARG A 1142 -15.29 -36.66 -2.42
N ALA A 1143 -16.24 -37.32 -3.09
CA ALA A 1143 -17.55 -37.63 -2.52
C ALA A 1143 -17.44 -38.55 -1.30
N ARG A 1144 -16.54 -39.53 -1.32
CA ARG A 1144 -16.27 -40.41 -0.18
C ARG A 1144 -15.64 -39.65 1.00
N ARG A 1145 -14.66 -38.76 0.74
CA ARG A 1145 -14.10 -37.89 1.79
C ARG A 1145 -15.15 -36.92 2.35
N ALA A 1146 -16.05 -36.40 1.51
CA ALA A 1146 -17.16 -35.56 1.93
C ALA A 1146 -18.19 -36.32 2.78
N SER A 1147 -18.52 -37.57 2.43
CA SER A 1147 -19.44 -38.39 3.24
C SER A 1147 -18.81 -38.85 4.56
N GLU A 1148 -17.50 -39.15 4.58
CA GLU A 1148 -16.77 -39.46 5.81
C GLU A 1148 -16.75 -38.24 6.77
N LYS A 1149 -16.72 -37.01 6.24
CA LYS A 1149 -16.84 -35.76 7.02
C LYS A 1149 -18.22 -35.57 7.69
N ASP A 1150 -19.31 -36.01 7.05
CA ASP A 1150 -20.66 -35.87 7.61
C ASP A 1150 -21.00 -36.93 8.68
N THR A 1151 -20.25 -38.02 8.75
CA THR A 1151 -20.44 -39.08 9.78
C THR A 1151 -19.68 -38.84 11.08
N GLY A 1152 -18.78 -37.86 11.12
CA GLY A 1152 -18.16 -37.38 12.36
C GLY A 1152 -19.02 -36.30 12.98
N GLU A 1153 -19.76 -36.62 14.05
CA GLU A 1153 -20.44 -35.61 14.87
C GLU A 1153 -19.51 -34.44 15.18
N SER A 1154 -19.78 -33.30 14.56
CA SER A 1154 -19.25 -32.01 14.98
C SER A 1154 -19.90 -31.65 16.33
N PRO A 1155 -19.14 -31.37 17.40
CA PRO A 1155 -19.69 -31.00 18.71
C PRO A 1155 -20.20 -29.55 18.75
N ALA A 1156 -20.91 -29.11 17.70
CA ALA A 1156 -21.61 -27.82 17.69
C ALA A 1156 -22.99 -27.88 18.36
N GLY A 1157 -23.35 -29.00 18.97
CA GLY A 1157 -24.66 -29.27 19.56
C GLY A 1157 -24.62 -29.80 20.99
N MET A 1158 -23.85 -29.19 21.91
CA MET A 1158 -23.97 -29.52 23.34
C MET A 1158 -24.25 -28.28 24.20
N SER A 1159 -25.50 -28.23 24.70
CA SER A 1159 -26.02 -27.44 25.81
C SER A 1159 -26.17 -25.91 25.64
N ARG A 1160 -27.36 -25.52 25.19
CA ARG A 1160 -27.97 -24.21 25.45
C ARG A 1160 -28.76 -24.17 26.79
N SER A 1161 -28.41 -24.98 27.78
CA SER A 1161 -29.07 -24.94 29.09
C SER A 1161 -28.12 -25.20 30.25
N ARG A 1162 -27.96 -24.16 31.09
CA ARG A 1162 -27.23 -24.10 32.36
C ARG A 1162 -25.71 -24.11 32.26
N ILE A 1163 -25.12 -22.91 32.25
CA ILE A 1163 -24.19 -22.42 33.29
C ILE A 1163 -24.61 -20.99 33.60
#